data_AF-A0A1B0D1Q1-F1
#
_entry.id   AF-A0A1B0D1Q1-F1
#
_cell.length_a   1.000
_cell.length_b   1.000
_cell.length_c   1.000
_cell.angle_alpha   90.00
_cell.angle_beta   90.00
_cell.angle_gamma   90.00
#
_symmetry.space_group_name_H-M   'P 1'
#
loop_
_entity.id
_entity.type
_entity.pdbx_description
1 polymer ?
#
loop_
_entity_poly.entity_id
_entity_poly.type
_entity_poly.pdbx_seq_one_letter_code
_entity_poly.pdbx_strand_id
1 'polypeptide(L)'
;MAENSESVQFNKDEVNPPDFLNEKFFKMFSITNLKLVPGTKPGDHFASIMFKAIVSYNTKGKSVSSRSLVIKTMPVESGLKKDMLSDMPIFEREIDMYTKVLPEMKRIMESIGDHEELAPVLVYHSMEPPTLIFDDITKFGYEMHYTFFDFDNTVKVLKKLAKFHALSYYMNDNKYNHTNDLTKYTTMMVDSMMDKLKVFFEGFDYLYEEVKKWPGYERIAELLATQNQTFKKKLLAVYQPNPEPGFNVLCHGDFHMKNMMFIMNGEDIDKTMFLDFQISYWGSPANDLIYVLYAIGGAECRRRRGEILSIYHNTLTEYLNRLGCLRKPPTLLDLNIEMLVRGPMEILWAVCFLAFFHLDFTKIDLEAVVDPSPEAMSKTVQSNGSVGSENKEPAKFNKDELTPPSFLNEEYFLKVLKEVENDKALKLTKLEIVPGTKPGDHFASIMFKAIVSYTSRGKTVSSRSLVVKTMPVEDGLKKEMFTEMPIFDREINMYTKVIPEMKRLMESIGDHEEIAPRMLYHNTDPLVLIFEDITSAMADTDPNVLPADNQSLPNGDAKEDKNVIFKVATEPPEWLNREYLEKAFREYENDQTLQIFECEIIPAAKPGDNFASVVFRANVKYTCKAKTESLSIIMKVKPFIEGVWKDMLQDMPLFKTEVEMYTKVLPEMQRLLTQLGEKEPICPNLIYHSTNPDIIILEDIAPQGFVMRHQQLNLENTQKVIQKLAQFHALSYYLYHEENKDLDEMKDGLVTTGSINNFKFFLDAFTNAVKCVKEWKGFNEIGEKLEKLVPLFMKKLRDVYIPNKPNEGFNVLNHGDFHIKNLLFINDDNDNIEKVTFIDYQIAVWASPAIDINYVMYCHASEEARDNHREELIRSYHTKFCSVLEQLGCLKRPPSLLELNIEMLKHGFLEIILSIQFMAMFYVNVEEMIKSGVDMNDMDSLFKQLYMESNMRPVLEKLFIRFLHNGYLEVNECSIVPATKPGDNFASIVFRALLTITSKTRPAPGEKLSFIIKVKPFQEGLKKEMMGDIPLFETEIEMYTKVLPEMQRLLSQTGDSDVIAPSIIHSGFNPDYVIFEDISKYGYIAKHDALDYNNTLKIDFQISFWGTPAIDLYYLFYAIASNEARERQHDLLRVYHDKFCSLLSDLGYLKKPPSLLDLHIELLRHGILEVFMASCFLPIFFINFAEFAEEMKDLNVDEWEAMRQFQKKIYQEENFKNIIEKLLFKFLHTGLLDM
;
A
#
# COMPACT_ATOMS: atom_id res chain seq x y z
N MET A 1 39.20 -44.00 -15.15
CA MET A 1 39.26 -42.66 -14.53
C MET A 1 37.89 -42.39 -13.96
N ALA A 2 37.65 -42.99 -12.80
CA ALA A 2 36.46 -42.87 -11.99
C ALA A 2 37.02 -43.01 -10.58
N GLU A 3 37.04 -41.91 -9.82
CA GLU A 3 37.17 -41.86 -8.36
C GLU A 3 37.27 -40.37 -7.96
N ASN A 4 36.52 -40.01 -6.91
CA ASN A 4 36.39 -38.69 -6.25
C ASN A 4 35.27 -37.75 -6.73
N SER A 5 34.04 -38.24 -6.80
CA SER A 5 32.87 -37.44 -6.41
C SER A 5 32.37 -37.96 -5.06
N GLU A 6 32.62 -37.24 -3.98
CA GLU A 6 32.02 -37.54 -2.68
C GLU A 6 30.50 -37.41 -2.81
N SER A 7 29.80 -38.48 -2.43
CA SER A 7 28.38 -38.66 -2.69
C SER A 7 27.55 -37.86 -1.69
N VAL A 8 26.75 -36.91 -2.19
CA VAL A 8 25.52 -36.47 -1.51
C VAL A 8 24.74 -37.74 -1.15
N GLN A 9 24.37 -37.89 0.13
CA GLN A 9 23.77 -39.12 0.66
C GLN A 9 22.28 -39.17 0.30
N PHE A 10 21.96 -39.38 -0.98
CA PHE A 10 20.57 -39.56 -1.44
C PHE A 10 19.98 -40.83 -0.82
N ASN A 11 18.66 -40.82 -0.54
CA ASN A 11 17.96 -42.05 -0.18
C ASN A 11 18.20 -43.08 -1.29
N LYS A 12 18.57 -44.31 -0.92
CA LYS A 12 18.94 -45.38 -1.86
C LYS A 12 17.81 -45.70 -2.83
N ASP A 13 16.57 -45.43 -2.45
CA ASP A 13 15.37 -45.63 -3.26
C ASP A 13 15.12 -44.53 -4.33
N GLU A 14 15.90 -43.44 -4.34
CA GLU A 14 15.95 -42.48 -5.46
C GLU A 14 16.85 -42.96 -6.60
N VAL A 15 17.86 -43.78 -6.27
CA VAL A 15 18.85 -44.27 -7.24
C VAL A 15 18.54 -45.71 -7.66
N ASN A 16 18.07 -46.53 -6.72
CA ASN A 16 17.76 -47.94 -6.94
C ASN A 16 16.25 -48.17 -6.90
N PRO A 17 15.66 -48.87 -7.88
CA PRO A 17 14.23 -49.14 -7.88
C PRO A 17 13.84 -49.98 -6.66
N PRO A 18 12.68 -49.69 -6.01
CA PRO A 18 12.16 -50.51 -4.92
C PRO A 18 12.02 -51.98 -5.30
N ASP A 19 12.24 -52.89 -4.34
CA ASP A 19 12.21 -54.34 -4.58
C ASP A 19 10.90 -54.84 -5.21
N PHE A 20 9.77 -54.18 -4.92
CA PHE A 20 8.48 -54.56 -5.48
C PHE A 20 8.36 -54.23 -6.98
N LEU A 21 9.15 -53.29 -7.50
CA LEU A 21 9.09 -52.80 -8.88
C LEU A 21 9.91 -53.70 -9.81
N ASN A 22 9.42 -54.91 -10.04
CA ASN A 22 10.08 -55.93 -10.86
C ASN A 22 9.12 -56.59 -11.86
N GLU A 23 9.57 -57.58 -12.63
CA GLU A 23 8.73 -58.27 -13.64
C GLU A 23 7.43 -58.86 -13.06
N LYS A 24 7.42 -59.28 -11.79
CA LYS A 24 6.21 -59.80 -11.10
C LYS A 24 5.19 -58.70 -10.80
N PHE A 25 5.58 -57.44 -10.76
CA PHE A 25 4.65 -56.31 -10.64
C PHE A 25 3.82 -56.17 -11.92
N PHE A 26 4.45 -56.37 -13.09
CA PHE A 26 3.82 -56.25 -14.41
C PHE A 26 3.07 -57.51 -14.88
N LYS A 27 2.64 -58.40 -13.97
CA LYS A 27 2.03 -59.72 -14.27
C LYS A 27 0.90 -59.75 -15.32
N MET A 28 0.22 -58.62 -15.57
CA MET A 28 -0.80 -58.50 -16.61
C MET A 28 -0.24 -58.63 -18.04
N PHE A 29 1.09 -58.55 -18.21
CA PHE A 29 1.80 -58.63 -19.47
C PHE A 29 2.87 -59.72 -19.41
N SER A 30 3.06 -60.47 -20.49
CA SER A 30 4.24 -61.34 -20.63
C SER A 30 5.45 -60.47 -20.98
N ILE A 31 6.07 -59.90 -19.95
CA ILE A 31 7.28 -59.08 -20.07
C ILE A 31 8.40 -59.95 -20.63
N THR A 32 9.07 -59.46 -21.68
CA THR A 32 10.25 -60.09 -22.27
C THR A 32 11.53 -59.33 -21.94
N ASN A 33 11.42 -58.05 -21.56
CA ASN A 33 12.53 -57.23 -21.09
C ASN A 33 12.00 -56.06 -20.25
N LEU A 34 12.64 -55.78 -19.11
CA LEU A 34 12.35 -54.64 -18.25
C LEU A 34 13.67 -53.97 -17.85
N LYS A 35 13.83 -52.70 -18.23
CA LYS A 35 14.94 -51.86 -17.77
C LYS A 35 14.37 -50.67 -17.00
N LEU A 36 14.76 -50.54 -15.73
CA LEU A 36 14.45 -49.41 -14.87
C LEU A 36 15.69 -48.53 -14.75
N VAL A 37 15.51 -47.23 -14.91
CA VAL A 37 16.50 -46.19 -14.62
C VAL A 37 15.83 -45.08 -13.83
N PRO A 38 16.54 -44.31 -12.99
CA PRO A 38 15.99 -43.12 -12.37
C PRO A 38 15.30 -42.23 -13.42
N GLY A 39 14.07 -41.80 -13.12
CA GLY A 39 13.23 -41.04 -14.03
C GLY A 39 13.62 -39.57 -14.09
N THR A 40 14.26 -39.08 -13.03
CA THR A 40 14.73 -37.71 -12.82
C THR A 40 16.08 -37.73 -12.10
N LYS A 41 16.71 -36.57 -11.91
CA LYS A 41 17.95 -36.53 -11.12
C LYS A 41 17.58 -36.75 -9.64
N PRO A 42 18.45 -37.42 -8.85
CA PRO A 42 18.26 -37.53 -7.40
C PRO A 42 18.09 -36.14 -6.77
N GLY A 43 17.09 -35.97 -5.90
CA GLY A 43 16.72 -34.67 -5.30
C GLY A 43 15.67 -33.83 -6.06
N ASP A 44 15.29 -34.17 -7.29
CA ASP A 44 14.31 -33.38 -8.08
C ASP A 44 12.87 -33.42 -7.51
N HIS A 45 12.53 -34.43 -6.70
CA HIS A 45 11.17 -34.63 -6.15
C HIS A 45 11.20 -34.88 -4.64
N PHE A 46 10.47 -34.03 -3.90
CA PHE A 46 10.42 -34.09 -2.44
C PHE A 46 9.43 -35.16 -1.92
N ALA A 47 8.30 -35.32 -2.61
CA ALA A 47 7.17 -36.13 -2.16
C ALA A 47 7.08 -37.54 -2.78
N SER A 48 7.99 -37.89 -3.71
CA SER A 48 7.93 -39.15 -4.45
C SER A 48 9.28 -39.53 -5.05
N ILE A 49 9.45 -40.82 -5.35
CA ILE A 49 10.56 -41.35 -6.15
C ILE A 49 10.05 -41.68 -7.57
N MET A 50 10.86 -41.35 -8.59
CA MET A 50 10.50 -41.51 -10.00
C MET A 50 11.47 -42.39 -10.78
N PHE A 51 10.93 -43.33 -11.58
CA PHE A 51 11.68 -44.24 -12.43
C PHE A 51 11.17 -44.24 -13.87
N LYS A 52 12.09 -44.25 -14.83
CA LYS A 52 11.78 -44.52 -16.23
C LYS A 52 11.90 -46.01 -16.50
N ALA A 53 10.82 -46.63 -16.96
CA ALA A 53 10.76 -48.03 -17.33
C ALA A 53 10.74 -48.20 -18.85
N ILE A 54 11.71 -48.93 -19.40
CA ILE A 54 11.71 -49.39 -20.78
C ILE A 54 11.27 -50.85 -20.78
N VAL A 55 10.06 -51.11 -21.28
CA VAL A 55 9.39 -52.41 -21.18
C VAL A 55 9.12 -52.97 -22.56
N SER A 56 9.50 -54.23 -22.78
CA SER A 56 9.11 -55.04 -23.95
C SER A 56 8.18 -56.14 -23.46
N TYR A 57 7.05 -56.35 -24.14
CA TYR A 57 6.05 -57.31 -23.68
C TYR A 57 5.16 -57.83 -24.80
N ASN A 58 4.58 -59.02 -24.59
CA ASN A 58 3.58 -59.58 -25.48
C ASN A 58 2.17 -59.34 -24.92
N THR A 59 1.25 -58.87 -25.77
CA THR A 59 -0.17 -58.69 -25.42
C THR A 59 -1.07 -59.10 -26.58
N LYS A 60 -2.09 -59.93 -26.29
CA LYS A 60 -3.15 -60.35 -27.24
C LYS A 60 -2.64 -60.70 -28.65
N GLY A 61 -1.55 -61.47 -28.75
CA GLY A 61 -0.96 -61.91 -30.03
C GLY A 61 -0.09 -60.89 -30.77
N LYS A 62 0.18 -59.72 -30.19
CA LYS A 62 1.14 -58.72 -30.70
C LYS A 62 2.33 -58.59 -29.75
N SER A 63 3.53 -58.55 -30.32
CA SER A 63 4.77 -58.28 -29.58
C SER A 63 5.04 -56.77 -29.62
N VAL A 64 5.17 -56.14 -28.46
CA VAL A 64 5.59 -54.73 -28.33
C VAL A 64 7.08 -54.75 -28.02
N SER A 65 7.88 -54.29 -28.98
CA SER A 65 9.34 -54.36 -28.92
C SER A 65 9.96 -53.41 -27.89
N SER A 66 9.35 -52.24 -27.62
CA SER A 66 9.78 -51.30 -26.58
C SER A 66 8.73 -50.20 -26.32
N ARG A 67 8.30 -50.02 -25.07
CA ARG A 67 7.51 -48.87 -24.59
C ARG A 67 8.28 -48.18 -23.45
N SER A 68 8.37 -46.85 -23.46
CA SER A 68 8.84 -46.12 -22.27
C SER A 68 7.64 -45.75 -21.41
N LEU A 69 7.81 -45.86 -20.11
CA LEU A 69 6.86 -45.43 -19.10
C LEU A 69 7.61 -44.64 -18.03
N VAL A 70 6.92 -43.71 -17.36
CA VAL A 70 7.39 -43.02 -16.16
C VAL A 70 6.61 -43.56 -14.98
N ILE A 71 7.29 -43.95 -13.91
CA ILE A 71 6.72 -44.58 -12.71
C ILE A 71 6.99 -43.64 -11.55
N LYS A 72 5.94 -43.18 -10.87
CA LYS A 72 6.00 -42.38 -9.65
C LYS A 72 5.49 -43.23 -8.48
N THR A 73 6.24 -43.32 -7.39
CA THR A 73 5.86 -44.09 -6.19
C THR A 73 6.33 -43.37 -4.93
N MET A 74 5.75 -43.74 -3.77
CA MET A 74 6.20 -43.20 -2.48
C MET A 74 7.61 -43.68 -2.14
N PRO A 75 8.39 -42.86 -1.41
CA PRO A 75 9.63 -43.32 -0.78
C PRO A 75 9.38 -44.56 0.09
N VAL A 76 10.21 -45.59 -0.07
CA VAL A 76 10.12 -46.86 0.65
C VAL A 76 11.15 -46.97 1.77
N GLU A 77 12.27 -46.25 1.66
CA GLU A 77 13.31 -46.22 2.68
C GLU A 77 12.85 -45.44 3.92
N SER A 78 13.18 -45.93 5.11
CA SER A 78 12.86 -45.25 6.37
C SER A 78 13.68 -43.97 6.51
N GLY A 79 13.02 -42.82 6.70
CA GLY A 79 13.65 -41.50 6.79
C GLY A 79 12.62 -40.37 6.86
N LEU A 80 13.09 -39.12 7.00
CA LEU A 80 12.24 -37.95 7.23
C LEU A 80 11.19 -37.77 6.13
N LYS A 81 11.57 -38.00 4.86
CA LYS A 81 10.63 -37.97 3.73
C LYS A 81 9.49 -38.95 3.90
N LYS A 82 9.78 -40.21 4.27
CA LYS A 82 8.73 -41.24 4.42
C LYS A 82 7.83 -40.93 5.62
N ASP A 83 8.39 -40.46 6.73
CA ASP A 83 7.64 -40.14 7.95
C ASP A 83 6.79 -38.86 7.77
N MET A 84 7.27 -37.87 7.01
CA MET A 84 6.49 -36.66 6.68
C MET A 84 5.32 -36.95 5.74
N LEU A 85 5.45 -37.95 4.87
CA LEU A 85 4.49 -38.23 3.80
C LEU A 85 3.52 -39.37 4.16
N SER A 86 3.84 -40.23 5.14
CA SER A 86 3.02 -41.39 5.48
C SER A 86 1.60 -41.04 5.95
N ASP A 87 1.43 -39.86 6.55
CA ASP A 87 0.14 -39.38 7.07
C ASP A 87 -0.60 -38.45 6.10
N MET A 88 -0.01 -38.16 4.92
CA MET A 88 -0.58 -37.24 3.94
C MET A 88 -1.27 -37.99 2.79
N PRO A 89 -2.50 -37.62 2.40
CA PRO A 89 -3.24 -38.28 1.32
C PRO A 89 -2.78 -37.83 -0.08
N ILE A 90 -1.49 -37.54 -0.27
CA ILE A 90 -0.94 -36.95 -1.51
C ILE A 90 -1.08 -37.89 -2.71
N PHE A 91 -0.74 -39.18 -2.55
CA PHE A 91 -0.86 -40.18 -3.63
C PHE A 91 -2.31 -40.59 -3.87
N GLU A 92 -3.13 -40.69 -2.81
CA GLU A 92 -4.57 -40.93 -2.97
C GLU A 92 -5.21 -39.80 -3.79
N ARG A 93 -4.87 -38.55 -3.46
CA ARG A 93 -5.34 -37.36 -4.18
C ARG A 93 -4.86 -37.38 -5.62
N GLU A 94 -3.58 -37.61 -5.88
CA GLU A 94 -3.03 -37.64 -7.23
C GLU A 94 -3.66 -38.76 -8.08
N ILE A 95 -3.84 -39.96 -7.53
CA ILE A 95 -4.56 -41.06 -8.18
C ILE A 95 -5.99 -40.64 -8.52
N ASP A 96 -6.71 -40.02 -7.58
CA ASP A 96 -8.09 -39.57 -7.79
C ASP A 96 -8.18 -38.50 -8.88
N MET A 97 -7.20 -37.60 -8.95
CA MET A 97 -7.07 -36.59 -10.00
C MET A 97 -6.93 -37.23 -11.39
N TYR A 98 -6.03 -38.20 -11.55
CA TYR A 98 -5.80 -38.86 -12.85
C TYR A 98 -6.86 -39.89 -13.24
N THR A 99 -7.56 -40.48 -12.27
CA THR A 99 -8.56 -41.54 -12.54
C THR A 99 -9.99 -41.01 -12.64
N LYS A 100 -10.28 -39.86 -12.02
CA LYS A 100 -11.65 -39.30 -11.97
C LYS A 100 -11.73 -37.87 -12.49
N VAL A 101 -10.93 -36.94 -11.97
CA VAL A 101 -11.11 -35.50 -12.24
C VAL A 101 -10.65 -35.13 -13.66
N LEU A 102 -9.39 -35.41 -14.00
CA LEU A 102 -8.81 -35.06 -15.30
C LEU A 102 -9.50 -35.79 -16.47
N PRO A 103 -9.89 -37.08 -16.37
CA PRO A 103 -10.69 -37.73 -17.41
C PRO A 103 -12.06 -37.07 -17.63
N GLU A 104 -12.70 -36.61 -16.56
CA GLU A 104 -13.99 -35.91 -16.69
C GLU A 104 -13.82 -34.51 -17.29
N MET A 105 -12.77 -33.78 -16.90
CA MET A 105 -12.38 -32.52 -17.55
C MET A 105 -12.16 -32.74 -19.06
N LYS A 106 -11.43 -33.79 -19.44
CA LYS A 106 -11.22 -34.16 -20.85
C LYS A 106 -12.53 -34.44 -21.58
N ARG A 107 -13.45 -35.20 -20.98
CA ARG A 107 -14.77 -35.49 -21.56
C ARG A 107 -15.58 -34.21 -21.78
N ILE A 108 -15.53 -33.26 -20.84
CA ILE A 108 -16.20 -31.96 -20.94
C ILE A 108 -15.58 -31.12 -22.07
N MET A 109 -14.25 -31.05 -22.15
CA MET A 109 -13.53 -30.37 -23.23
C MET A 109 -13.91 -30.92 -24.61
N GLU A 110 -13.92 -32.25 -24.76
CA GLU A 110 -14.29 -32.92 -26.01
C GLU A 110 -15.74 -32.60 -26.43
N SER A 111 -16.65 -32.40 -25.47
CA SER A 111 -18.05 -32.05 -25.75
C SER A 111 -18.23 -30.68 -26.41
N ILE A 112 -17.26 -29.78 -26.25
CA ILE A 112 -17.23 -28.45 -26.89
C ILE A 112 -16.19 -28.36 -28.02
N GLY A 113 -15.69 -29.51 -28.49
CA GLY A 113 -14.70 -29.61 -29.57
C GLY A 113 -13.29 -29.13 -29.19
N ASP A 114 -12.97 -29.06 -27.89
CA ASP A 114 -11.61 -28.79 -27.41
C ASP A 114 -10.88 -30.12 -27.17
N HIS A 115 -9.78 -30.33 -27.90
CA HIS A 115 -8.98 -31.56 -27.86
C HIS A 115 -7.59 -31.33 -27.24
N GLU A 116 -7.39 -30.20 -26.56
CA GLU A 116 -6.13 -29.93 -25.84
C GLU A 116 -5.95 -30.90 -24.66
N GLU A 117 -4.72 -31.39 -24.46
CA GLU A 117 -4.38 -32.26 -23.32
C GLU A 117 -3.94 -31.42 -22.11
N LEU A 118 -4.52 -31.66 -20.93
CA LEU A 118 -4.17 -30.94 -19.70
C LEU A 118 -3.01 -31.60 -18.94
N ALA A 119 -2.96 -32.93 -18.94
CA ALA A 119 -2.05 -33.74 -18.14
C ALA A 119 -1.67 -35.04 -18.88
N PRO A 120 -0.56 -35.70 -18.51
CA PRO A 120 -0.14 -36.96 -19.13
C PRO A 120 -1.17 -38.09 -18.96
N VAL A 121 -1.16 -39.03 -19.89
CA VAL A 121 -2.01 -40.22 -19.81
C VAL A 121 -1.50 -41.16 -18.72
N LEU A 122 -2.36 -41.43 -17.73
CA LEU A 122 -2.14 -42.48 -16.74
C LEU A 122 -2.37 -43.85 -17.40
N VAL A 123 -1.35 -44.70 -17.38
CA VAL A 123 -1.35 -46.05 -17.94
C VAL A 123 -1.76 -47.09 -16.90
N TYR A 124 -1.30 -46.92 -15.66
CA TYR A 124 -1.59 -47.83 -14.55
C TYR A 124 -1.49 -47.10 -13.21
N HIS A 125 -2.26 -47.55 -12.21
CA HIS A 125 -2.12 -47.10 -10.83
C HIS A 125 -2.34 -48.25 -9.84
N SER A 126 -1.82 -48.08 -8.63
CA SER A 126 -1.98 -49.00 -7.50
C SER A 126 -2.01 -48.18 -6.20
N MET A 127 -2.83 -48.62 -5.24
CA MET A 127 -2.84 -48.06 -3.87
C MET A 127 -1.89 -48.82 -2.94
N GLU A 128 -1.62 -50.11 -3.23
CA GLU A 128 -0.79 -50.97 -2.39
C GLU A 128 0.20 -51.79 -3.23
N PRO A 129 1.47 -51.34 -3.36
CA PRO A 129 1.99 -50.05 -2.91
C PRO A 129 1.46 -48.87 -3.75
N PRO A 130 1.47 -47.63 -3.22
CA PRO A 130 1.09 -46.43 -3.96
C PRO A 130 2.00 -46.25 -5.19
N THR A 131 1.44 -46.37 -6.39
CA THR A 131 2.22 -46.28 -7.63
C THR A 131 1.37 -45.72 -8.76
N LEU A 132 1.92 -44.78 -9.51
CA LEU A 132 1.37 -44.20 -10.72
C LEU A 132 2.33 -44.49 -11.88
N ILE A 133 1.81 -44.92 -13.03
CA ILE A 133 2.58 -45.16 -14.24
C ILE A 133 2.00 -44.35 -15.38
N PHE A 134 2.79 -43.46 -15.96
CA PHE A 134 2.44 -42.60 -17.08
C PHE A 134 3.16 -43.03 -18.36
N ASP A 135 2.63 -42.62 -19.51
CA ASP A 135 3.42 -42.63 -20.73
C ASP A 135 4.58 -41.62 -20.63
N ASP A 136 5.73 -41.98 -21.15
CA ASP A 136 6.92 -41.11 -21.19
C ASP A 136 6.77 -40.03 -22.27
N ILE A 137 6.23 -38.89 -21.87
CA ILE A 137 5.91 -37.78 -22.78
C ILE A 137 7.15 -37.09 -23.36
N THR A 138 8.35 -37.32 -22.81
CA THR A 138 9.60 -36.82 -23.40
C THR A 138 9.81 -37.32 -24.83
N LYS A 139 9.24 -38.49 -25.17
CA LYS A 139 9.28 -39.04 -26.53
C LYS A 139 8.45 -38.27 -27.55
N PHE A 140 7.53 -37.43 -27.09
CA PHE A 140 6.70 -36.58 -27.93
C PHE A 140 7.24 -35.14 -28.01
N GLY A 141 8.46 -34.90 -27.54
CA GLY A 141 9.13 -33.59 -27.60
C GLY A 141 8.89 -32.69 -26.40
N TYR A 142 8.25 -33.19 -25.34
CA TYR A 142 8.08 -32.43 -24.09
C TYR A 142 9.38 -32.37 -23.29
N GLU A 143 9.71 -31.19 -22.78
CA GLU A 143 10.89 -30.93 -21.95
C GLU A 143 10.56 -30.09 -20.70
N MET A 144 11.46 -30.11 -19.71
CA MET A 144 11.36 -29.31 -18.49
C MET A 144 11.94 -27.91 -18.73
N HIS A 145 11.39 -26.91 -18.04
CA HIS A 145 11.90 -25.54 -18.05
C HIS A 145 12.20 -25.05 -16.64
N TYR A 146 13.33 -24.37 -16.44
CA TYR A 146 13.86 -24.01 -15.11
C TYR A 146 14.06 -22.50 -14.88
N THR A 147 13.73 -21.67 -15.87
CA THR A 147 13.81 -20.20 -15.77
C THR A 147 12.43 -19.55 -15.92
N PHE A 148 12.30 -18.29 -15.51
CA PHE A 148 11.04 -17.55 -15.70
C PHE A 148 10.74 -17.31 -17.17
N PHE A 149 9.47 -17.37 -17.53
CA PHE A 149 9.00 -17.01 -18.86
C PHE A 149 8.84 -15.51 -19.03
N ASP A 150 8.97 -15.05 -20.27
CA ASP A 150 8.51 -13.72 -20.68
C ASP A 150 6.97 -13.60 -20.55
N PHE A 151 6.44 -12.42 -20.85
CA PHE A 151 5.02 -12.14 -20.74
C PHE A 151 4.15 -13.03 -21.64
N ASP A 152 4.55 -13.24 -22.89
CA ASP A 152 3.72 -13.93 -23.90
C ASP A 152 3.65 -15.43 -23.60
N ASN A 153 4.78 -16.03 -23.24
CA ASN A 153 4.87 -17.41 -22.78
C ASN A 153 4.11 -17.61 -21.45
N THR A 154 4.21 -16.66 -20.52
CA THR A 154 3.41 -16.68 -19.28
C THR A 154 1.91 -16.62 -19.59
N VAL A 155 1.49 -15.80 -20.55
CA VAL A 155 0.09 -15.71 -20.99
C VAL A 155 -0.44 -17.04 -21.55
N LYS A 156 0.40 -17.82 -22.24
CA LYS A 156 0.00 -19.15 -22.73
C LYS A 156 -0.28 -20.13 -21.59
N VAL A 157 0.61 -20.17 -20.60
CA VAL A 157 0.42 -20.97 -19.38
C VAL A 157 -0.82 -20.50 -18.61
N LEU A 158 -0.98 -19.19 -18.44
CA LEU A 158 -2.13 -18.56 -17.77
C LEU A 158 -3.47 -18.90 -18.45
N LYS A 159 -3.52 -18.88 -19.78
CA LYS A 159 -4.73 -19.25 -20.53
C LYS A 159 -5.11 -20.71 -20.28
N LYS A 160 -4.12 -21.61 -20.25
CA LYS A 160 -4.35 -23.02 -19.93
C LYS A 160 -4.82 -23.21 -18.49
N LEU A 161 -4.25 -22.48 -17.53
CA LEU A 161 -4.72 -22.44 -16.15
C LEU A 161 -6.17 -21.94 -16.05
N ALA A 162 -6.52 -20.87 -16.76
CA ALA A 162 -7.89 -20.34 -16.81
C ALA A 162 -8.89 -21.39 -17.31
N LYS A 163 -8.51 -22.20 -18.32
CA LYS A 163 -9.33 -23.33 -18.77
C LYS A 163 -9.49 -24.40 -17.68
N PHE A 164 -8.40 -24.78 -17.02
CA PHE A 164 -8.44 -25.74 -15.90
C PHE A 164 -9.37 -25.26 -14.76
N HIS A 165 -9.28 -23.98 -14.40
CA HIS A 165 -10.17 -23.34 -13.44
C HIS A 165 -11.63 -23.29 -13.93
N ALA A 166 -11.88 -22.96 -15.21
CA ALA A 166 -13.23 -22.96 -15.77
C ALA A 166 -13.89 -24.35 -15.72
N LEU A 167 -13.13 -25.40 -16.05
CA LEU A 167 -13.62 -26.78 -16.04
C LEU A 167 -14.01 -27.24 -14.63
N SER A 168 -13.16 -26.97 -13.64
CA SER A 168 -13.47 -27.32 -12.24
C SER A 168 -14.66 -26.54 -11.69
N TYR A 169 -14.77 -25.25 -12.03
CA TYR A 169 -15.94 -24.45 -11.68
C TYR A 169 -17.23 -25.00 -12.28
N TYR A 170 -17.22 -25.31 -13.59
CA TYR A 170 -18.37 -25.88 -14.29
C TYR A 170 -18.78 -27.24 -13.72
N MET A 171 -17.82 -28.11 -13.40
CA MET A 171 -18.06 -29.41 -12.77
C MET A 171 -18.78 -29.26 -11.43
N ASN A 172 -18.38 -28.28 -10.61
CA ASN A 172 -19.02 -28.02 -9.32
C ASN A 172 -20.43 -27.40 -9.49
N ASP A 173 -20.61 -26.46 -10.43
CA ASP A 173 -21.91 -25.86 -10.73
C ASP A 173 -22.93 -26.91 -11.21
N ASN A 174 -22.45 -27.90 -11.96
CA ASN A 174 -23.23 -29.01 -12.48
C ASN A 174 -23.10 -30.29 -11.64
N LYS A 175 -22.75 -30.20 -10.35
CA LYS A 175 -22.44 -31.37 -9.50
C LYS A 175 -23.52 -32.46 -9.43
N TYR A 176 -24.77 -32.17 -9.78
CA TYR A 176 -25.84 -33.18 -9.87
C TYR A 176 -25.76 -34.05 -11.14
N ASN A 177 -25.02 -33.61 -12.15
CA ASN A 177 -24.75 -34.32 -13.40
C ASN A 177 -23.37 -35.00 -13.42
N HIS A 178 -22.53 -34.80 -12.38
CA HIS A 178 -21.17 -35.31 -12.29
C HIS A 178 -20.98 -36.09 -10.99
N THR A 179 -20.20 -37.17 -11.03
CA THR A 179 -19.97 -38.03 -9.85
C THR A 179 -18.86 -37.53 -8.93
N ASN A 180 -18.12 -36.47 -9.33
CA ASN A 180 -16.92 -36.02 -8.64
C ASN A 180 -17.20 -34.77 -7.81
N ASP A 181 -17.25 -34.93 -6.49
CA ASP A 181 -17.26 -33.82 -5.56
C ASP A 181 -15.84 -33.24 -5.43
N LEU A 182 -15.63 -32.04 -5.99
CA LEU A 182 -14.35 -31.34 -5.92
C LEU A 182 -14.14 -30.64 -4.57
N THR A 183 -15.20 -30.39 -3.80
CA THR A 183 -15.12 -29.66 -2.52
C THR A 183 -14.44 -30.48 -1.42
N LYS A 184 -14.31 -31.80 -1.61
CA LYS A 184 -13.58 -32.69 -0.70
C LYS A 184 -12.06 -32.46 -0.69
N TYR A 185 -11.49 -31.83 -1.72
CA TYR A 185 -10.05 -31.58 -1.79
C TYR A 185 -9.71 -30.34 -0.97
N THR A 186 -9.24 -30.55 0.26
CA THR A 186 -8.84 -29.46 1.17
C THR A 186 -7.36 -29.08 1.01
N THR A 187 -7.03 -27.84 1.36
CA THR A 187 -5.64 -27.34 1.30
C THR A 187 -4.69 -28.16 2.18
N MET A 188 -3.43 -28.28 1.73
CA MET A 188 -2.34 -28.87 2.52
C MET A 188 -1.64 -27.84 3.41
N MET A 189 -1.98 -26.55 3.28
CA MET A 189 -1.56 -25.50 4.21
C MET A 189 -2.42 -25.58 5.48
N VAL A 190 -1.97 -26.44 6.39
CA VAL A 190 -2.57 -26.69 7.71
C VAL A 190 -1.61 -26.29 8.82
N ASP A 191 -2.09 -26.26 10.08
CA ASP A 191 -1.30 -25.83 11.22
C ASP A 191 0.06 -26.52 11.35
N SER A 192 0.12 -27.84 11.11
CA SER A 192 1.37 -28.61 11.21
C SER A 192 2.41 -28.24 10.15
N MET A 193 1.98 -27.78 8.97
CA MET A 193 2.87 -27.28 7.92
C MET A 193 3.36 -25.86 8.27
N MET A 194 2.47 -25.02 8.79
CA MET A 194 2.80 -23.68 9.26
C MET A 194 3.80 -23.69 10.44
N ASP A 195 3.71 -24.69 11.32
CA ASP A 195 4.66 -24.86 12.43
C ASP A 195 6.10 -25.13 11.94
N LYS A 196 6.28 -25.62 10.72
CA LYS A 196 7.61 -25.80 10.11
C LYS A 196 8.17 -24.49 9.54
N LEU A 197 7.29 -23.56 9.13
CA LEU A 197 7.68 -22.23 8.64
C LEU A 197 7.93 -21.21 9.77
N LYS A 198 7.73 -21.61 11.03
CA LYS A 198 7.79 -20.70 12.19
C LYS A 198 9.08 -19.91 12.35
N VAL A 199 10.21 -20.47 11.88
CA VAL A 199 11.52 -19.83 11.94
C VAL A 199 11.53 -18.43 11.32
N PHE A 200 10.67 -18.17 10.33
CA PHE A 200 10.57 -16.87 9.68
C PHE A 200 9.80 -15.81 10.49
N PHE A 201 9.07 -16.20 11.54
CA PHE A 201 8.18 -15.30 12.28
C PHE A 201 8.22 -15.46 13.82
N GLU A 202 9.13 -16.29 14.36
CA GLU A 202 9.38 -16.44 15.81
C GLU A 202 9.75 -15.11 16.51
N GLY A 203 10.24 -14.11 15.78
CA GLY A 203 10.57 -12.79 16.34
C GLY A 203 9.37 -12.06 16.98
N PHE A 204 8.14 -12.32 16.54
CA PHE A 204 6.95 -11.82 17.21
C PHE A 204 6.82 -12.34 18.65
N ASP A 205 7.08 -13.64 18.85
CA ASP A 205 6.99 -14.26 20.17
C ASP A 205 8.10 -13.77 21.09
N TYR A 206 9.33 -13.61 20.56
CA TYR A 206 10.47 -13.11 21.33
C TYR A 206 10.25 -11.67 21.79
N LEU A 207 9.70 -10.83 20.92
CA LEU A 207 9.34 -9.46 21.27
C LEU A 207 8.23 -9.43 22.35
N TYR A 208 7.18 -10.23 22.19
CA TYR A 208 6.12 -10.36 23.19
C TYR A 208 6.66 -10.80 24.56
N GLU A 209 7.48 -11.86 24.58
CA GLU A 209 8.05 -12.43 25.80
C GLU A 209 8.90 -11.43 26.59
N GLU A 210 9.49 -10.45 25.90
CA GLU A 210 10.24 -9.38 26.52
C GLU A 210 9.36 -8.21 26.96
N VAL A 211 8.50 -7.69 26.07
CA VAL A 211 7.64 -6.53 26.35
C VAL A 211 6.68 -6.78 27.51
N LYS A 212 6.21 -8.02 27.72
CA LYS A 212 5.35 -8.36 28.86
C LYS A 212 6.00 -8.13 30.23
N LYS A 213 7.32 -7.99 30.28
CA LYS A 213 8.08 -7.70 31.51
C LYS A 213 8.18 -6.20 31.78
N TRP A 214 7.85 -5.34 30.80
CA TRP A 214 8.03 -3.90 30.89
C TRP A 214 6.83 -3.25 31.61
N PRO A 215 7.05 -2.50 32.71
CA PRO A 215 5.95 -1.83 33.42
C PRO A 215 5.23 -0.81 32.52
N GLY A 216 3.89 -0.85 32.46
CA GLY A 216 3.08 0.08 31.67
C GLY A 216 2.85 -0.34 30.21
N TYR A 217 3.39 -1.50 29.79
CA TYR A 217 3.22 -2.06 28.44
C TYR A 217 2.24 -3.24 28.40
N GLU A 218 1.47 -3.48 29.46
CA GLU A 218 0.61 -4.66 29.60
C GLU A 218 -0.36 -4.80 28.42
N ARG A 219 -0.98 -3.67 28.01
CA ARG A 219 -1.88 -3.66 26.86
C ARG A 219 -1.17 -3.94 25.53
N ILE A 220 0.04 -3.42 25.35
CA ILE A 220 0.84 -3.66 24.15
C ILE A 220 1.26 -5.13 24.10
N ALA A 221 1.67 -5.70 25.25
CA ALA A 221 1.99 -7.10 25.38
C ALA A 221 0.79 -8.01 25.06
N GLU A 222 -0.42 -7.66 25.52
CA GLU A 222 -1.67 -8.37 25.14
C GLU A 222 -1.88 -8.39 23.63
N LEU A 223 -1.66 -7.26 22.94
CA LEU A 223 -1.80 -7.18 21.49
C LEU A 223 -0.70 -7.97 20.77
N LEU A 224 0.54 -7.87 21.23
CA LEU A 224 1.69 -8.61 20.70
C LEU A 224 1.53 -10.12 20.85
N ALA A 225 0.97 -10.59 21.97
CA ALA A 225 0.72 -12.01 22.23
C ALA A 225 -0.09 -12.70 21.13
N THR A 226 -0.93 -11.93 20.42
CA THR A 226 -1.79 -12.43 19.36
C THR A 226 -1.20 -12.24 17.96
N GLN A 227 -0.11 -11.49 17.77
CA GLN A 227 0.38 -11.14 16.44
C GLN A 227 0.86 -12.35 15.64
N ASN A 228 1.66 -13.24 16.25
CA ASN A 228 2.11 -14.45 15.58
C ASN A 228 0.91 -15.34 15.19
N GLN A 229 0.01 -15.62 16.15
CA GLN A 229 -1.18 -16.42 15.89
C GLN A 229 -2.10 -15.79 14.85
N THR A 230 -2.26 -14.47 14.85
CA THR A 230 -3.09 -13.74 13.91
C THR A 230 -2.47 -13.76 12.51
N PHE A 231 -1.16 -13.55 12.40
CA PHE A 231 -0.44 -13.67 11.14
C PHE A 231 -0.57 -15.09 10.57
N LYS A 232 -0.32 -16.12 11.39
CA LYS A 232 -0.52 -17.53 11.05
C LYS A 232 -1.96 -17.81 10.61
N LYS A 233 -2.96 -17.34 11.36
CA LYS A 233 -4.39 -17.53 11.06
C LYS A 233 -4.81 -16.84 9.77
N LYS A 234 -4.35 -15.59 9.53
CA LYS A 234 -4.63 -14.86 8.28
C LYS A 234 -4.01 -15.58 7.09
N LEU A 235 -2.78 -16.09 7.23
CA LEU A 235 -2.13 -16.87 6.19
C LEU A 235 -2.82 -18.22 5.94
N LEU A 236 -3.29 -18.91 6.98
CA LEU A 236 -4.09 -20.13 6.81
C LEU A 236 -5.45 -19.84 6.15
N ALA A 237 -6.09 -18.72 6.51
CA ALA A 237 -7.38 -18.33 5.98
C ALA A 237 -7.37 -18.07 4.47
N VAL A 238 -6.28 -17.55 3.90
CA VAL A 238 -6.21 -17.30 2.44
C VAL A 238 -6.23 -18.58 1.59
N TYR A 239 -5.87 -19.72 2.19
CA TYR A 239 -5.92 -21.04 1.56
C TYR A 239 -7.26 -21.77 1.75
N GLN A 240 -8.15 -21.26 2.61
CA GLN A 240 -9.48 -21.83 2.77
C GLN A 240 -10.38 -21.45 1.58
N PRO A 241 -11.34 -22.31 1.20
CA PRO A 241 -12.34 -21.95 0.20
C PRO A 241 -13.15 -20.74 0.65
N ASN A 242 -13.47 -19.86 -0.30
CA ASN A 242 -14.39 -18.74 -0.08
C ASN A 242 -15.79 -19.30 0.27
N PRO A 243 -16.48 -18.77 1.29
CA PRO A 243 -17.83 -19.21 1.62
C PRO A 243 -18.79 -18.89 0.46
N GLU A 244 -19.74 -19.77 0.17
CA GLU A 244 -20.77 -19.53 -0.85
C GLU A 244 -21.53 -18.23 -0.55
N PRO A 245 -21.77 -17.34 -1.54
CA PRO A 245 -21.65 -17.55 -2.99
C PRO A 245 -20.27 -17.23 -3.60
N GLY A 246 -19.20 -17.25 -2.81
CA GLY A 246 -17.83 -16.96 -3.24
C GLY A 246 -17.33 -17.80 -4.42
N PHE A 247 -16.38 -17.24 -5.17
CA PHE A 247 -15.79 -17.90 -6.33
C PHE A 247 -14.65 -18.83 -5.89
N ASN A 248 -14.83 -20.13 -6.14
CA ASN A 248 -13.83 -21.16 -5.91
C ASN A 248 -13.65 -22.02 -7.15
N VAL A 249 -12.43 -22.49 -7.35
CA VAL A 249 -12.02 -23.43 -8.40
C VAL A 249 -11.19 -24.54 -7.77
N LEU A 250 -10.91 -25.59 -8.52
CA LEU A 250 -9.85 -26.51 -8.15
C LEU A 250 -8.52 -25.85 -8.49
N CYS A 251 -7.81 -25.36 -7.48
CA CYS A 251 -6.46 -24.86 -7.62
C CYS A 251 -5.49 -26.03 -7.80
N HIS A 252 -4.47 -25.85 -8.62
CA HIS A 252 -3.35 -26.78 -8.72
C HIS A 252 -2.63 -26.90 -7.37
N GLY A 253 -2.46 -25.76 -6.69
CA GLY A 253 -1.93 -25.67 -5.33
C GLY A 253 -0.41 -25.63 -5.22
N ASP A 254 0.29 -26.19 -6.21
CA ASP A 254 1.75 -26.07 -6.38
C ASP A 254 2.13 -25.60 -7.79
N PHE A 255 1.61 -24.44 -8.21
CA PHE A 255 1.60 -24.04 -9.61
C PHE A 255 2.92 -23.37 -10.06
N HIS A 256 4.02 -24.13 -10.07
CA HIS A 256 5.34 -23.62 -10.47
C HIS A 256 5.92 -24.36 -11.69
N MET A 257 6.93 -23.77 -12.34
CA MET A 257 7.53 -24.29 -13.59
C MET A 257 8.01 -25.75 -13.52
N LYS A 258 8.51 -26.23 -12.38
CA LYS A 258 8.96 -27.63 -12.21
C LYS A 258 7.82 -28.66 -12.23
N ASN A 259 6.56 -28.22 -12.16
CA ASN A 259 5.38 -29.06 -12.26
C ASN A 259 4.73 -28.94 -13.64
N MET A 260 5.52 -28.59 -14.66
CA MET A 260 5.06 -28.45 -16.04
C MET A 260 6.13 -28.93 -17.03
N MET A 261 5.66 -29.45 -18.16
CA MET A 261 6.52 -29.75 -19.31
C MET A 261 6.00 -29.04 -20.57
N PHE A 262 6.90 -28.70 -21.47
CA PHE A 262 6.62 -27.84 -22.61
C PHE A 262 7.10 -28.47 -23.92
N ILE A 263 6.38 -28.24 -25.01
CA ILE A 263 6.93 -28.34 -26.37
C ILE A 263 7.25 -26.92 -26.80
N MET A 264 8.52 -26.66 -27.10
CA MET A 264 9.03 -25.35 -27.50
C MET A 264 9.17 -25.27 -29.02
N ASN A 265 8.82 -24.12 -29.60
CA ASN A 265 9.11 -23.75 -30.99
C ASN A 265 10.06 -22.55 -30.98
N GLY A 266 11.36 -22.83 -30.86
CA GLY A 266 12.35 -21.81 -30.51
C GLY A 266 12.22 -21.45 -29.03
N GLU A 267 12.09 -20.15 -28.72
CA GLU A 267 11.85 -19.66 -27.36
C GLU A 267 10.35 -19.62 -27.00
N ASP A 268 9.47 -19.97 -27.93
CA ASP A 268 8.01 -19.82 -27.80
C ASP A 268 7.33 -21.15 -27.42
N ILE A 269 6.44 -21.14 -26.44
CA ILE A 269 5.71 -22.33 -25.98
C ILE A 269 4.65 -22.72 -27.04
N ASP A 270 4.75 -23.90 -27.63
CA ASP A 270 3.70 -24.49 -28.48
C ASP A 270 2.65 -25.21 -27.63
N LYS A 271 3.11 -26.06 -26.70
CA LYS A 271 2.23 -26.86 -25.81
C LYS A 271 2.77 -26.90 -24.40
N THR A 272 1.85 -27.00 -23.45
CA THR A 272 2.15 -27.17 -22.02
C THR A 272 1.43 -28.40 -21.50
N MET A 273 2.06 -29.15 -20.61
CA MET A 273 1.48 -30.26 -19.86
C MET A 273 1.62 -29.96 -18.37
N PHE A 274 0.52 -29.98 -17.61
CA PHE A 274 0.58 -29.86 -16.16
C PHE A 274 0.87 -31.22 -15.53
N LEU A 275 1.72 -31.21 -14.49
CA LEU A 275 2.17 -32.37 -13.75
C LEU A 275 1.90 -32.16 -12.26
N ASP A 276 1.92 -33.25 -11.50
CA ASP A 276 1.91 -33.24 -10.04
C ASP A 276 0.70 -32.54 -9.36
N PHE A 277 -0.45 -33.22 -9.39
CA PHE A 277 -1.70 -32.76 -8.79
C PHE A 277 -1.89 -33.19 -7.32
N GLN A 278 -0.80 -33.55 -6.64
CA GLN A 278 -0.85 -34.20 -5.33
C GLN A 278 -1.34 -33.29 -4.19
N ILE A 279 -1.29 -31.97 -4.37
CA ILE A 279 -1.80 -30.99 -3.40
C ILE A 279 -2.93 -30.12 -3.92
N SER A 280 -3.53 -30.46 -5.07
CA SER A 280 -4.66 -29.71 -5.62
C SER A 280 -5.80 -29.60 -4.61
N TYR A 281 -6.45 -28.44 -4.53
CA TYR A 281 -7.48 -28.19 -3.53
C TYR A 281 -8.52 -27.20 -4.04
N TRP A 282 -9.71 -27.27 -3.46
CA TRP A 282 -10.80 -26.36 -3.75
C TRP A 282 -10.55 -25.03 -3.04
N GLY A 283 -10.44 -23.93 -3.78
CA GLY A 283 -10.11 -22.62 -3.22
C GLY A 283 -10.17 -21.47 -4.23
N SER A 284 -9.69 -20.30 -3.84
CA SER A 284 -9.68 -19.13 -4.72
C SER A 284 -8.61 -19.27 -5.80
N PRO A 285 -8.92 -18.94 -7.08
CA PRO A 285 -7.93 -18.95 -8.17
C PRO A 285 -6.77 -17.99 -7.92
N ALA A 286 -6.95 -16.99 -7.05
CA ALA A 286 -5.94 -15.99 -6.73
C ALA A 286 -4.65 -16.61 -6.18
N ASN A 287 -4.74 -17.77 -5.50
CA ASN A 287 -3.56 -18.47 -5.00
C ASN A 287 -2.65 -18.93 -6.15
N ASP A 288 -3.19 -19.62 -7.16
CA ASP A 288 -2.40 -20.02 -8.34
C ASP A 288 -1.98 -18.81 -9.19
N LEU A 289 -2.75 -17.72 -9.20
CA LEU A 289 -2.36 -16.48 -9.88
C LEU A 289 -1.16 -15.79 -9.21
N ILE A 290 -1.03 -15.85 -7.88
CA ILE A 290 0.19 -15.41 -7.17
C ILE A 290 1.37 -16.28 -7.63
N TYR A 291 1.21 -17.60 -7.76
CA TYR A 291 2.24 -18.45 -8.34
C TYR A 291 2.60 -18.07 -9.79
N VAL A 292 1.62 -17.72 -10.63
CA VAL A 292 1.91 -17.22 -12.00
C VAL A 292 2.84 -15.99 -11.94
N LEU A 293 2.61 -15.08 -11.01
CA LEU A 293 3.38 -13.83 -10.89
C LEU A 293 4.78 -14.02 -10.29
N TYR A 294 4.97 -15.01 -9.42
CA TYR A 294 6.19 -15.15 -8.60
C TYR A 294 6.98 -16.45 -8.83
N ALA A 295 6.38 -17.47 -9.45
CA ALA A 295 6.97 -18.80 -9.69
C ALA A 295 7.00 -19.22 -11.18
N ILE A 296 6.43 -18.41 -12.08
CA ILE A 296 6.39 -18.68 -13.53
C ILE A 296 6.84 -17.45 -14.33
N GLY A 297 6.19 -16.31 -14.12
CA GLY A 297 6.41 -15.09 -14.90
C GLY A 297 7.59 -14.26 -14.42
N GLY A 298 8.31 -13.68 -15.39
CA GLY A 298 9.36 -12.69 -15.13
C GLY A 298 8.81 -11.36 -14.59
N ALA A 299 9.72 -10.39 -14.39
CA ALA A 299 9.36 -9.07 -13.88
C ALA A 299 8.30 -8.34 -14.70
N GLU A 300 8.26 -8.59 -16.01
CA GLU A 300 7.27 -8.00 -16.93
C GLU A 300 5.83 -8.42 -16.58
N CYS A 301 5.62 -9.65 -16.15
CA CYS A 301 4.31 -10.15 -15.73
C CYS A 301 3.79 -9.42 -14.49
N ARG A 302 4.67 -9.12 -13.52
CA ARG A 302 4.33 -8.33 -12.33
C ARG A 302 4.04 -6.87 -12.66
N ARG A 303 4.80 -6.27 -13.57
CA ARG A 303 4.53 -4.91 -14.09
C ARG A 303 3.16 -4.82 -14.76
N ARG A 304 2.80 -5.85 -15.52
CA ARG A 304 1.54 -5.97 -16.24
C ARG A 304 0.51 -6.82 -15.49
N ARG A 305 0.54 -6.81 -14.14
CA ARG A 305 -0.37 -7.58 -13.27
C ARG A 305 -1.84 -7.40 -13.64
N GLY A 306 -2.29 -6.16 -13.84
CA GLY A 306 -3.68 -5.89 -14.23
C GLY A 306 -4.05 -6.53 -15.58
N GLU A 307 -3.10 -6.63 -16.51
CA GLU A 307 -3.29 -7.27 -17.80
C GLU A 307 -3.31 -8.80 -17.68
N ILE A 308 -2.42 -9.39 -16.86
CA ILE A 308 -2.48 -10.81 -16.49
C ILE A 308 -3.86 -11.16 -15.92
N LEU A 309 -4.35 -10.38 -14.95
CA LEU A 309 -5.68 -10.61 -14.35
C LEU A 309 -6.81 -10.46 -15.37
N SER A 310 -6.72 -9.46 -16.25
CA SER A 310 -7.69 -9.24 -17.33
C SER A 310 -7.70 -10.40 -18.34
N ILE A 311 -6.53 -10.86 -18.79
CA ILE A 311 -6.39 -11.99 -19.71
C ILE A 311 -6.93 -13.27 -19.09
N TYR A 312 -6.58 -13.54 -17.82
CA TYR A 312 -7.12 -14.67 -17.07
C TYR A 312 -8.64 -14.61 -16.99
N HIS A 313 -9.20 -13.49 -16.53
CA HIS A 313 -10.65 -13.28 -16.38
C HIS A 313 -11.38 -13.45 -17.71
N ASN A 314 -10.87 -12.86 -18.79
CA ASN A 314 -11.48 -12.94 -20.12
C ASN A 314 -11.46 -14.38 -20.64
N THR A 315 -10.33 -15.07 -20.49
CA THR A 315 -10.19 -16.47 -20.92
C THR A 315 -11.11 -17.39 -20.11
N LEU A 316 -11.15 -17.23 -18.79
CA LEU A 316 -12.04 -17.96 -17.89
C LEU A 316 -13.51 -17.76 -18.28
N THR A 317 -13.92 -16.50 -18.46
CA THR A 317 -15.30 -16.13 -18.81
C THR A 317 -15.71 -16.66 -20.18
N GLU A 318 -14.85 -16.50 -21.19
CA GLU A 318 -15.09 -17.03 -22.53
C GLU A 318 -15.27 -18.56 -22.49
N TYR A 319 -14.42 -19.26 -21.74
CA TYR A 319 -14.49 -20.70 -21.63
C TYR A 319 -15.73 -21.18 -20.88
N LEU A 320 -16.11 -20.52 -19.78
CA LEU A 320 -17.36 -20.81 -19.05
C LEU A 320 -18.61 -20.58 -19.90
N ASN A 321 -18.60 -19.53 -20.74
CA ASN A 321 -19.68 -19.28 -21.69
C ASN A 321 -19.77 -20.38 -22.76
N ARG A 322 -18.62 -20.85 -23.28
CA ARG A 322 -18.56 -21.97 -24.23
C ARG A 322 -19.08 -23.27 -23.61
N LEU A 323 -18.86 -23.48 -22.31
CA LEU A 323 -19.39 -24.63 -21.56
C LEU A 323 -20.89 -24.51 -21.25
N GLY A 324 -21.49 -23.33 -21.41
CA GLY A 324 -22.89 -23.09 -21.06
C GLY A 324 -23.14 -23.04 -19.54
N CYS A 325 -22.16 -22.56 -18.77
CA CYS A 325 -22.30 -22.40 -17.32
C CYS A 325 -23.40 -21.38 -16.99
N LEU A 326 -24.31 -21.72 -16.08
CA LEU A 326 -25.45 -20.87 -15.72
C LEU A 326 -25.09 -19.85 -14.63
N ARG A 327 -24.16 -20.21 -13.74
CA ARG A 327 -23.65 -19.29 -12.72
C ARG A 327 -22.73 -18.25 -13.35
N LYS A 328 -22.90 -17.00 -12.93
CA LYS A 328 -22.09 -15.90 -13.44
C LYS A 328 -20.63 -16.05 -12.99
N PRO A 329 -19.64 -15.85 -13.89
CA PRO A 329 -18.24 -15.78 -13.50
C PRO A 329 -17.99 -14.56 -12.58
N PRO A 330 -16.88 -14.57 -11.83
CA PRO A 330 -16.49 -13.43 -11.00
C PRO A 330 -16.17 -12.26 -11.92
N THR A 331 -16.46 -11.04 -11.48
CA THR A 331 -16.03 -9.85 -12.21
C THR A 331 -14.52 -9.66 -12.07
N LEU A 332 -13.92 -8.88 -12.97
CA LEU A 332 -12.52 -8.47 -12.82
C LEU A 332 -12.27 -7.72 -11.50
N LEU A 333 -13.29 -7.00 -10.99
CA LEU A 333 -13.21 -6.35 -9.68
C LEU A 333 -13.15 -7.39 -8.56
N ASP A 334 -14.02 -8.40 -8.57
CA ASP A 334 -14.01 -9.49 -7.58
C ASP A 334 -12.65 -10.18 -7.56
N LEU A 335 -12.05 -10.46 -8.73
CA LEU A 335 -10.73 -11.06 -8.82
C LEU A 335 -9.63 -10.14 -8.23
N ASN A 336 -9.72 -8.83 -8.45
CA ASN A 336 -8.78 -7.88 -7.85
C ASN A 336 -8.94 -7.81 -6.32
N ILE A 337 -10.17 -7.88 -5.80
CA ILE A 337 -10.43 -7.97 -4.37
C ILE A 337 -9.80 -9.26 -3.80
N GLU A 338 -9.98 -10.39 -4.48
CA GLU A 338 -9.39 -11.67 -4.07
C GLU A 338 -7.85 -11.65 -4.01
N MET A 339 -7.21 -10.94 -4.94
CA MET A 339 -5.76 -10.70 -4.91
C MET A 339 -5.36 -9.82 -3.71
N LEU A 340 -6.13 -8.76 -3.41
CA LEU A 340 -5.86 -7.85 -2.28
C LEU A 340 -6.03 -8.55 -0.92
N VAL A 341 -7.07 -9.36 -0.75
CA VAL A 341 -7.30 -10.18 0.45
C VAL A 341 -6.10 -11.09 0.75
N ARG A 342 -5.35 -11.47 -0.29
CA ARG A 342 -4.19 -12.36 -0.23
C ARG A 342 -2.85 -11.63 -0.21
N GLY A 343 -2.86 -10.31 0.01
CA GLY A 343 -1.66 -9.50 0.19
C GLY A 343 -0.61 -10.10 1.14
N PRO A 344 -0.97 -10.68 2.31
CA PRO A 344 0.00 -11.33 3.19
C PRO A 344 0.74 -12.49 2.53
N MET A 345 0.05 -13.31 1.71
CA MET A 345 0.66 -14.38 0.93
C MET A 345 1.52 -13.80 -0.19
N GLU A 346 1.04 -12.79 -0.93
CA GLU A 346 1.81 -12.14 -1.99
C GLU A 346 3.13 -11.57 -1.47
N ILE A 347 3.12 -10.96 -0.26
CA ILE A 347 4.33 -10.47 0.43
C ILE A 347 5.27 -11.61 0.79
N LEU A 348 4.77 -12.67 1.41
CA LEU A 348 5.58 -13.83 1.77
C LEU A 348 6.23 -14.47 0.53
N TRP A 349 5.52 -14.51 -0.59
CA TRP A 349 6.04 -15.01 -1.86
C TRP A 349 7.10 -14.08 -2.44
N ALA A 350 6.89 -12.77 -2.37
CA ALA A 350 7.84 -11.77 -2.86
C ALA A 350 9.16 -11.76 -2.05
N VAL A 351 9.05 -11.81 -0.72
CA VAL A 351 10.19 -11.62 0.21
C VAL A 351 10.93 -12.94 0.47
N CYS A 352 10.20 -14.05 0.66
CA CYS A 352 10.81 -15.32 1.08
C CYS A 352 10.94 -16.34 -0.06
N PHE A 353 9.91 -16.52 -0.90
CA PHE A 353 9.87 -17.65 -1.85
C PHE A 353 10.35 -17.33 -3.28
N LEU A 354 10.38 -16.05 -3.69
CA LEU A 354 10.83 -15.66 -5.02
C LEU A 354 12.28 -16.09 -5.30
N ALA A 355 13.13 -16.04 -4.27
CA ALA A 355 14.51 -16.53 -4.37
C ALA A 355 14.57 -18.07 -4.29
N PHE A 356 13.69 -18.68 -3.51
CA PHE A 356 13.59 -20.13 -3.32
C PHE A 356 13.22 -20.89 -4.62
N PHE A 357 12.29 -20.37 -5.42
CA PHE A 357 11.88 -21.03 -6.68
C PHE A 357 12.98 -21.11 -7.74
N HIS A 358 14.14 -20.53 -7.47
CA HIS A 358 15.31 -20.65 -8.32
C HIS A 358 16.38 -21.63 -7.81
N LEU A 359 16.20 -22.25 -6.65
CA LEU A 359 17.13 -23.25 -6.10
C LEU A 359 17.10 -24.55 -6.93
N ASP A 360 18.28 -25.08 -7.27
CA ASP A 360 18.48 -26.48 -7.67
C ASP A 360 18.63 -27.36 -6.41
N PHE A 361 17.58 -28.13 -6.10
CA PHE A 361 17.52 -28.96 -4.89
C PHE A 361 18.36 -30.24 -4.97
N THR A 362 18.96 -30.55 -6.12
CA THR A 362 19.81 -31.74 -6.29
C THR A 362 21.18 -31.60 -5.62
N LYS A 363 21.55 -30.38 -5.18
CA LYS A 363 22.86 -30.07 -4.57
C LYS A 363 22.75 -29.58 -3.11
N ILE A 364 21.57 -29.69 -2.49
CA ILE A 364 21.27 -29.23 -1.13
C ILE A 364 20.76 -30.41 -0.31
N ASP A 365 21.37 -30.68 0.86
CA ASP A 365 20.85 -31.68 1.80
C ASP A 365 19.63 -31.13 2.56
N LEU A 366 18.46 -31.41 2.01
CA LEU A 366 17.18 -30.95 2.53
C LEU A 366 16.80 -31.57 3.90
N GLU A 367 17.35 -32.72 4.29
CA GLU A 367 17.02 -33.32 5.60
C GLU A 367 17.67 -32.53 6.75
N ALA A 368 18.87 -31.99 6.53
CA ALA A 368 19.55 -31.09 7.48
C ALA A 368 18.85 -29.73 7.66
N VAL A 369 18.08 -29.29 6.66
CA VAL A 369 17.36 -28.01 6.68
C VAL A 369 15.99 -28.12 7.38
N VAL A 370 15.41 -29.33 7.47
CA VAL A 370 14.00 -29.53 7.86
C VAL A 370 13.83 -30.22 9.23
N ASP A 371 14.81 -30.99 9.74
CA ASP A 371 14.74 -31.63 11.07
C ASP A 371 15.99 -31.36 11.94
N PRO A 372 15.91 -30.45 12.93
CA PRO A 372 17.02 -30.14 13.84
C PRO A 372 17.12 -31.11 15.04
N SER A 373 16.61 -32.35 14.92
CA SER A 373 16.66 -33.31 16.02
C SER A 373 18.08 -33.85 16.26
N PRO A 374 18.53 -34.02 17.52
CA PRO A 374 19.85 -34.57 17.84
C PRO A 374 20.11 -35.97 17.25
N GLU A 375 19.06 -36.75 17.01
CA GLU A 375 19.14 -38.10 16.44
C GLU A 375 19.41 -38.08 14.93
N ALA A 376 18.80 -37.15 14.18
CA ALA A 376 19.07 -36.96 12.75
C ALA A 376 20.51 -36.49 12.50
N MET A 377 21.01 -35.56 13.32
CA MET A 377 22.39 -35.07 13.26
C MET A 377 23.44 -36.11 13.65
N SER A 378 23.10 -37.05 14.54
CA SER A 378 24.03 -38.12 14.96
C SER A 378 24.33 -39.14 13.85
N LYS A 379 23.41 -39.31 12.89
CA LYS A 379 23.58 -40.21 11.74
C LYS A 379 24.54 -39.63 10.69
N THR A 380 24.54 -38.31 10.51
CA THR A 380 25.47 -37.58 9.63
C THR A 380 26.92 -37.69 10.12
N VAL A 381 27.13 -37.88 11.44
CA VAL A 381 28.47 -38.01 12.05
C VAL A 381 29.04 -39.44 11.95
N GLN A 382 28.21 -40.46 11.71
CA GLN A 382 28.65 -41.87 11.68
C GLN A 382 29.02 -42.40 10.29
N SER A 383 28.78 -41.66 9.20
CA SER A 383 29.14 -42.08 7.83
C SER A 383 30.61 -41.83 7.46
N ASN A 384 31.34 -41.04 8.26
CA ASN A 384 32.79 -40.86 8.11
C ASN A 384 33.55 -41.97 8.83
N GLY A 385 33.99 -42.95 8.05
CA GLY A 385 34.80 -44.08 8.49
C GLY A 385 35.94 -43.69 9.41
N SER A 386 36.09 -44.49 10.47
CA SER A 386 37.13 -44.44 11.48
C SER A 386 38.55 -44.26 10.92
N VAL A 387 39.18 -43.13 11.25
CA VAL A 387 40.64 -43.04 11.45
C VAL A 387 40.91 -42.14 12.65
N GLY A 388 41.58 -42.71 13.66
CA GLY A 388 42.49 -42.00 14.57
C GLY A 388 41.90 -40.92 15.47
N SER A 389 41.77 -41.27 16.76
CA SER A 389 41.80 -40.29 17.85
C SER A 389 42.99 -39.35 17.73
N GLU A 390 42.75 -38.04 17.65
CA GLU A 390 43.41 -36.97 18.41
C GLU A 390 42.98 -35.58 17.89
N ASN A 391 42.54 -34.72 18.81
CA ASN A 391 42.29 -33.28 18.67
C ASN A 391 41.37 -32.80 17.53
N LYS A 392 40.05 -32.74 17.80
CA LYS A 392 39.13 -31.87 17.03
C LYS A 392 39.30 -30.42 17.51
N GLU A 393 39.85 -29.57 16.65
CA GLU A 393 39.90 -28.12 16.80
C GLU A 393 38.49 -27.49 16.81
N PRO A 394 38.28 -26.35 17.48
CA PRO A 394 36.99 -25.66 17.57
C PRO A 394 36.58 -25.02 16.23
N ALA A 395 35.29 -24.72 16.09
CA ALA A 395 34.65 -24.16 14.89
C ALA A 395 35.51 -23.09 14.19
N LYS A 396 35.99 -23.42 12.99
CA LYS A 396 36.68 -22.49 12.10
C LYS A 396 35.65 -21.91 11.15
N PHE A 397 35.65 -20.58 10.98
CA PHE A 397 35.11 -19.90 9.80
C PHE A 397 35.45 -20.69 8.52
N ASN A 398 34.64 -20.64 7.45
CA ASN A 398 35.06 -21.26 6.19
C ASN A 398 36.47 -20.74 5.85
N LYS A 399 37.46 -21.63 5.61
CA LYS A 399 38.87 -21.18 5.47
C LYS A 399 39.08 -20.34 4.22
N ASP A 400 38.13 -20.39 3.28
CA ASP A 400 38.08 -19.58 2.07
C ASP A 400 37.67 -18.12 2.30
N GLU A 401 37.26 -17.69 3.51
CA GLU A 401 37.09 -16.25 3.80
C GLU A 401 38.45 -15.54 4.04
N LEU A 402 39.48 -16.30 4.40
CA LEU A 402 40.83 -15.79 4.70
C LEU A 402 41.84 -16.09 3.60
N THR A 403 41.59 -17.12 2.80
CA THR A 403 42.52 -17.60 1.76
C THR A 403 41.83 -17.57 0.40
N PRO A 404 42.38 -16.88 -0.61
CA PRO A 404 41.75 -16.81 -1.92
C PRO A 404 41.71 -18.19 -2.61
N PRO A 405 40.62 -18.51 -3.34
CA PRO A 405 40.55 -19.72 -4.15
C PRO A 405 41.75 -19.88 -5.08
N SER A 406 42.23 -21.11 -5.26
CA SER A 406 43.45 -21.41 -6.03
C SER A 406 43.39 -20.98 -7.51
N PHE A 407 42.18 -20.83 -8.07
CA PHE A 407 41.98 -20.34 -9.44
C PHE A 407 42.21 -18.83 -9.57
N LEU A 408 42.11 -18.04 -8.48
CA LEU A 408 42.41 -16.61 -8.47
C LEU A 408 43.94 -16.39 -8.38
N ASN A 409 44.63 -16.61 -9.50
CA ASN A 409 46.09 -16.52 -9.60
C ASN A 409 46.54 -15.56 -10.71
N GLU A 410 47.87 -15.44 -10.91
CA GLU A 410 48.46 -14.52 -11.90
C GLU A 410 47.97 -14.77 -13.32
N GLU A 411 47.77 -16.03 -13.71
CA GLU A 411 47.28 -16.38 -15.04
C GLU A 411 45.84 -15.91 -15.25
N TYR A 412 44.99 -16.09 -14.24
CA TYR A 412 43.61 -15.62 -14.27
C TYR A 412 43.52 -14.10 -14.39
N PHE A 413 44.23 -13.36 -13.53
CA PHE A 413 44.26 -11.89 -13.61
C PHE A 413 44.89 -11.36 -14.90
N LEU A 414 45.89 -12.06 -15.45
CA LEU A 414 46.45 -11.71 -16.74
C LEU A 414 45.40 -11.84 -17.86
N LYS A 415 44.56 -12.89 -17.85
CA LYS A 415 43.45 -13.05 -18.80
C LYS A 415 42.43 -11.91 -18.66
N VAL A 416 41.96 -11.66 -17.42
CA VAL A 416 41.01 -10.59 -17.10
C VAL A 416 41.53 -9.24 -17.58
N LEU A 417 42.76 -8.86 -17.21
CA LEU A 417 43.34 -7.57 -17.55
C LEU A 417 43.56 -7.39 -19.05
N LYS A 418 43.94 -8.44 -19.79
CA LYS A 418 44.06 -8.38 -21.25
C LYS A 418 42.73 -8.04 -21.92
N GLU A 419 41.63 -8.53 -21.37
CA GLU A 419 40.28 -8.25 -21.85
C GLU A 419 39.83 -6.84 -21.45
N VAL A 420 39.94 -6.49 -20.16
CA VAL A 420 39.57 -5.18 -19.61
C VAL A 420 40.33 -4.03 -20.30
N GLU A 421 41.64 -4.20 -20.52
CA GLU A 421 42.50 -3.20 -21.17
C GLU A 421 42.50 -3.31 -22.70
N ASN A 422 41.86 -4.36 -23.25
CA ASN A 422 41.89 -4.70 -24.67
C ASN A 422 43.33 -4.67 -25.24
N ASP A 423 44.28 -5.29 -24.53
CA ASP A 423 45.69 -5.37 -24.93
C ASP A 423 46.21 -6.81 -24.78
N LYS A 424 46.33 -7.50 -25.90
CA LYS A 424 46.83 -8.88 -25.95
C LYS A 424 48.31 -9.00 -25.53
N ALA A 425 49.08 -7.91 -25.60
CA ALA A 425 50.49 -7.86 -25.25
C ALA A 425 50.75 -7.47 -23.78
N LEU A 426 49.70 -7.26 -22.98
CA LEU A 426 49.78 -6.91 -21.57
C LEU A 426 50.58 -7.96 -20.79
N LYS A 427 51.44 -7.49 -19.89
CA LYS A 427 52.24 -8.33 -18.97
C LYS A 427 51.99 -7.93 -17.53
N LEU A 428 51.56 -8.89 -16.71
CA LEU A 428 51.45 -8.74 -15.26
C LEU A 428 52.86 -8.74 -14.65
N THR A 429 53.12 -7.83 -13.72
CA THR A 429 54.40 -7.67 -13.02
C THR A 429 54.29 -7.95 -11.52
N LYS A 430 53.11 -7.79 -10.93
CA LYS A 430 52.82 -8.13 -9.53
C LYS A 430 51.32 -8.44 -9.36
N LEU A 431 50.99 -9.43 -8.53
CA LEU A 431 49.64 -9.70 -8.02
C LEU A 431 49.72 -9.94 -6.52
N GLU A 432 48.80 -9.34 -5.77
CA GLU A 432 48.62 -9.55 -4.34
C GLU A 432 47.12 -9.61 -4.06
N ILE A 433 46.66 -10.67 -3.39
CA ILE A 433 45.23 -10.86 -3.07
C ILE A 433 45.10 -10.95 -1.55
N VAL A 434 44.22 -10.11 -1.00
CA VAL A 434 43.92 -10.07 0.43
C VAL A 434 42.41 -10.18 0.64
N PRO A 435 41.92 -10.66 1.80
CA PRO A 435 40.51 -10.61 2.13
C PRO A 435 39.94 -9.20 1.95
N GLY A 436 38.78 -9.09 1.30
CA GLY A 436 38.13 -7.82 0.98
C GLY A 436 37.31 -7.25 2.13
N THR A 437 36.92 -8.10 3.09
CA THR A 437 36.10 -7.78 4.28
C THR A 437 36.57 -8.58 5.50
N LYS A 438 36.03 -8.30 6.68
CA LYS A 438 36.32 -9.10 7.88
C LYS A 438 35.58 -10.45 7.81
N PRO A 439 36.08 -11.50 8.49
CA PRO A 439 35.37 -12.78 8.58
C PRO A 439 33.95 -12.59 9.13
N GLY A 440 32.95 -13.16 8.46
CA GLY A 440 31.53 -13.04 8.81
C GLY A 440 30.78 -11.85 8.21
N ASP A 441 31.44 -10.88 7.55
CA ASP A 441 30.79 -9.68 6.97
C ASP A 441 29.90 -10.00 5.74
N HIS A 442 30.02 -11.20 5.15
CA HIS A 442 29.29 -11.60 3.96
C HIS A 442 28.61 -12.96 4.12
N PHE A 443 27.30 -13.00 3.83
CA PHE A 443 26.45 -14.15 4.07
C PHE A 443 26.41 -15.11 2.87
N ALA A 444 26.21 -14.58 1.65
CA ALA A 444 26.00 -15.37 0.42
C ALA A 444 27.19 -15.43 -0.56
N SER A 445 28.29 -14.75 -0.27
CA SER A 445 29.45 -14.65 -1.16
C SER A 445 30.74 -14.45 -0.37
N ILE A 446 31.89 -14.56 -1.03
CA ILE A 446 33.21 -14.21 -0.48
C ILE A 446 33.81 -13.07 -1.29
N MET A 447 34.41 -12.10 -0.60
CA MET A 447 35.02 -10.93 -1.23
C MET A 447 36.53 -10.85 -0.98
N PHE A 448 37.29 -10.57 -2.03
CA PHE A 448 38.73 -10.33 -2.01
C PHE A 448 39.09 -8.99 -2.64
N LYS A 449 40.19 -8.39 -2.17
CA LYS A 449 40.83 -7.25 -2.81
C LYS A 449 42.09 -7.74 -3.53
N ALA A 450 42.16 -7.53 -4.84
CA ALA A 450 43.30 -7.90 -5.68
C ALA A 450 44.05 -6.65 -6.14
N ILE A 451 45.31 -6.53 -5.74
CA ILE A 451 46.23 -5.46 -6.10
C ILE A 451 47.14 -5.96 -7.23
N VAL A 452 47.01 -5.35 -8.40
CA VAL A 452 47.71 -5.77 -9.63
C VAL A 452 48.61 -4.66 -10.17
N SER A 453 49.79 -5.06 -10.65
CA SER A 453 50.71 -4.21 -11.41
C SER A 453 50.94 -4.84 -12.77
N TYR A 454 50.90 -4.07 -13.85
CA TYR A 454 51.07 -4.59 -15.20
C TYR A 454 51.60 -3.54 -16.20
N THR A 455 52.19 -3.99 -17.29
CA THR A 455 52.54 -3.14 -18.44
C THR A 455 51.53 -3.37 -19.56
N SER A 456 50.89 -2.30 -20.03
CA SER A 456 49.94 -2.30 -21.14
C SER A 456 50.34 -1.22 -22.14
N ARG A 457 50.46 -1.56 -23.43
CA ARG A 457 50.81 -0.64 -24.53
C ARG A 457 51.98 0.31 -24.26
N GLY A 458 53.02 -0.18 -23.56
CA GLY A 458 54.22 0.58 -23.21
C GLY A 458 54.10 1.49 -21.98
N LYS A 459 52.95 1.50 -21.29
CA LYS A 459 52.75 2.18 -20.00
C LYS A 459 52.77 1.15 -18.87
N THR A 460 53.50 1.45 -17.80
CA THR A 460 53.50 0.63 -16.58
C THR A 460 52.47 1.17 -15.60
N VAL A 461 51.49 0.34 -15.25
CA VAL A 461 50.55 0.56 -14.15
C VAL A 461 51.19 -0.08 -12.91
N SER A 462 51.64 0.77 -11.97
CA SER A 462 52.41 0.35 -10.81
C SER A 462 51.56 -0.29 -9.70
N SER A 463 50.27 0.06 -9.59
CA SER A 463 49.32 -0.56 -8.67
C SER A 463 47.89 -0.17 -9.04
N ARG A 464 47.03 -1.14 -9.35
CA ARG A 464 45.58 -0.99 -9.50
C ARG A 464 44.91 -1.96 -8.54
N SER A 465 43.95 -1.49 -7.76
CA SER A 465 43.17 -2.35 -6.87
C SER A 465 41.83 -2.72 -7.51
N LEU A 466 41.42 -3.97 -7.31
CA LEU A 466 40.21 -4.57 -7.83
C LEU A 466 39.48 -5.26 -6.67
N VAL A 467 38.15 -5.20 -6.67
CA VAL A 467 37.32 -5.97 -5.74
C VAL A 467 36.81 -7.20 -6.48
N VAL A 468 36.99 -8.37 -5.90
CA VAL A 468 36.60 -9.66 -6.46
C VAL A 468 35.54 -10.26 -5.57
N LYS A 469 34.35 -10.54 -6.12
CA LYS A 469 33.28 -11.27 -5.44
C LYS A 469 33.13 -12.64 -6.11
N THR A 470 33.16 -13.70 -5.32
CA THR A 470 33.07 -15.09 -5.77
C THR A 470 32.20 -15.90 -4.82
N MET A 471 31.73 -17.08 -5.25
CA MET A 471 31.09 -18.02 -4.34
C MET A 471 32.11 -18.67 -3.40
N PRO A 472 31.67 -19.13 -2.21
CA PRO A 472 32.45 -20.04 -1.40
C PRO A 472 32.92 -21.26 -2.19
N VAL A 473 34.17 -21.65 -1.98
CA VAL A 473 34.84 -22.71 -2.75
C VAL A 473 35.14 -23.92 -1.86
N GLU A 474 35.24 -23.73 -0.54
CA GLU A 474 35.27 -24.84 0.42
C GLU A 474 33.86 -25.37 0.72
N ASP A 475 33.76 -26.68 0.94
CA ASP A 475 32.50 -27.37 1.20
C ASP A 475 31.92 -26.99 2.58
N GLY A 476 30.62 -26.73 2.63
CA GLY A 476 29.90 -26.25 3.82
C GLY A 476 28.58 -25.55 3.50
N LEU A 477 27.79 -25.23 4.55
CA LEU A 477 26.40 -24.75 4.46
C LEU A 477 26.20 -23.57 3.49
N LYS A 478 27.12 -22.59 3.48
CA LYS A 478 27.04 -21.43 2.56
C LYS A 478 27.20 -21.84 1.10
N LYS A 479 28.16 -22.71 0.79
CA LYS A 479 28.39 -23.17 -0.60
C LYS A 479 27.19 -23.98 -1.09
N GLU A 480 26.68 -24.89 -0.25
CA GLU A 480 25.51 -25.71 -0.57
C GLU A 480 24.25 -24.86 -0.79
N MET A 481 23.97 -23.89 0.09
CA MET A 481 22.76 -23.06 0.00
C MET A 481 22.79 -22.07 -1.19
N PHE A 482 23.95 -21.53 -1.56
CA PHE A 482 24.03 -20.41 -2.52
C PHE A 482 24.56 -20.75 -3.92
N THR A 483 25.26 -21.89 -4.11
CA THR A 483 25.74 -22.31 -5.45
C THR A 483 24.60 -22.49 -6.46
N GLU A 484 23.41 -22.81 -5.94
CA GLU A 484 22.23 -23.14 -6.74
C GLU A 484 21.18 -22.03 -6.82
N MET A 485 21.45 -20.86 -6.24
CA MET A 485 20.61 -19.69 -6.40
C MET A 485 21.15 -18.81 -7.53
N PRO A 486 20.34 -18.36 -8.50
CA PRO A 486 20.75 -17.40 -9.54
C PRO A 486 20.76 -15.97 -8.97
N ILE A 487 21.07 -15.83 -7.68
CA ILE A 487 21.31 -14.53 -7.04
C ILE A 487 22.45 -13.81 -7.76
N PHE A 488 23.47 -14.56 -8.21
CA PHE A 488 24.57 -14.01 -8.98
C PHE A 488 24.22 -13.72 -10.44
N ASP A 489 23.40 -14.54 -11.10
CA ASP A 489 22.91 -14.21 -12.45
C ASP A 489 22.03 -12.96 -12.44
N ARG A 490 21.22 -12.80 -11.38
CA ARG A 490 20.42 -11.60 -11.15
C ARG A 490 21.33 -10.38 -10.91
N GLU A 491 22.34 -10.53 -10.07
CA GLU A 491 23.34 -9.48 -9.81
C GLU A 491 24.13 -9.12 -11.09
N ILE A 492 24.58 -10.10 -11.88
CA ILE A 492 25.21 -9.90 -13.19
C ILE A 492 24.27 -9.14 -14.13
N ASN A 493 23.01 -9.53 -14.26
CA ASN A 493 22.04 -8.83 -15.11
C ASN A 493 21.82 -7.38 -14.66
N MET A 494 21.85 -7.11 -13.35
CA MET A 494 21.78 -5.74 -12.84
C MET A 494 22.97 -4.91 -13.31
N TYR A 495 24.20 -5.41 -13.16
CA TYR A 495 25.42 -4.70 -13.59
C TYR A 495 25.62 -4.64 -15.12
N THR A 496 25.13 -5.62 -15.87
CA THR A 496 25.34 -5.71 -17.33
C THR A 496 24.23 -5.08 -18.17
N LYS A 497 22.99 -5.00 -17.66
CA LYS A 497 21.83 -4.53 -18.43
C LYS A 497 21.10 -3.39 -17.73
N VAL A 498 20.68 -3.59 -16.48
CA VAL A 498 19.75 -2.67 -15.81
C VAL A 498 20.43 -1.36 -15.42
N ILE A 499 21.56 -1.42 -14.72
CA ILE A 499 22.31 -0.24 -14.27
C ILE A 499 22.83 0.58 -15.46
N PRO A 500 23.42 -0.03 -16.52
CA PRO A 500 23.79 0.72 -17.72
C PRO A 500 22.62 1.47 -18.36
N GLU A 501 21.42 0.88 -18.40
CA GLU A 501 20.24 1.53 -18.97
C GLU A 501 19.71 2.64 -18.06
N MET A 502 19.72 2.45 -16.73
CA MET A 502 19.44 3.53 -15.78
C MET A 502 20.41 4.69 -15.94
N LYS A 503 21.71 4.40 -16.10
CA LYS A 503 22.74 5.40 -16.36
C LYS A 503 22.50 6.13 -17.67
N ARG A 504 22.13 5.44 -18.75
CA ARG A 504 21.76 6.06 -20.03
C ARG A 504 20.58 7.03 -19.88
N LEU A 505 19.57 6.68 -19.07
CA LEU A 505 18.43 7.54 -18.79
C LEU A 505 18.86 8.78 -17.97
N MET A 506 19.68 8.60 -16.94
CA MET A 506 20.26 9.71 -16.16
C MET A 506 21.11 10.64 -17.05
N GLU A 507 21.98 10.07 -17.89
CA GLU A 507 22.81 10.83 -18.83
C GLU A 507 21.96 11.62 -19.84
N SER A 508 20.78 11.10 -20.23
CA SER A 508 19.88 11.79 -21.15
C SER A 508 19.31 13.10 -20.60
N ILE A 509 19.29 13.25 -19.27
CA ILE A 509 18.86 14.47 -18.56
C ILE A 509 20.06 15.25 -18.00
N GLY A 510 21.29 14.86 -18.35
CA GLY A 510 22.52 15.49 -17.87
C GLY A 510 22.90 15.12 -16.44
N ASP A 511 22.30 14.08 -15.87
CA ASP A 511 22.69 13.49 -14.59
C ASP A 511 23.78 12.42 -14.84
N HIS A 512 24.96 12.63 -14.25
CA HIS A 512 26.12 11.77 -14.40
C HIS A 512 26.50 11.05 -13.10
N GLU A 513 25.58 11.02 -12.12
CA GLU A 513 25.78 10.31 -10.85
C GLU A 513 25.99 8.81 -11.10
N GLU A 514 27.03 8.25 -10.51
CA GLU A 514 27.27 6.80 -10.54
C GLU A 514 26.43 6.16 -9.42
N ILE A 515 25.60 5.18 -9.77
CA ILE A 515 24.65 4.55 -8.81
C ILE A 515 25.10 3.17 -8.33
N ALA A 516 26.15 2.60 -8.93
CA ALA A 516 26.73 1.30 -8.58
C ALA A 516 28.20 1.24 -9.03
N PRO A 517 29.05 0.42 -8.39
CA PRO A 517 30.44 0.30 -8.80
C PRO A 517 30.56 -0.26 -10.22
N ARG A 518 31.55 0.21 -10.97
CA ARG A 518 31.81 -0.30 -12.32
C ARG A 518 32.28 -1.75 -12.23
N MET A 519 31.48 -2.65 -12.78
CA MET A 519 31.89 -4.02 -13.03
C MET A 519 32.84 -4.04 -14.23
N LEU A 520 34.06 -4.51 -14.02
CA LEU A 520 35.10 -4.62 -15.05
C LEU A 520 35.03 -5.94 -15.80
N TYR A 521 34.72 -7.01 -15.08
CA TYR A 521 34.71 -8.35 -15.62
C TYR A 521 33.73 -9.21 -14.84
N HIS A 522 33.10 -10.15 -15.53
CA HIS A 522 32.34 -11.21 -14.89
C HIS A 522 32.60 -12.53 -15.61
N ASN A 523 32.44 -13.62 -14.88
CA ASN A 523 32.45 -14.97 -15.42
C ASN A 523 31.41 -15.81 -14.69
N THR A 524 30.82 -16.77 -15.38
CA THR A 524 29.82 -17.69 -14.80
C THR A 524 30.42 -19.04 -14.42
N ASP A 525 31.63 -19.36 -14.91
CA ASP A 525 32.36 -20.60 -14.54
C ASP A 525 33.90 -20.41 -14.62
N PRO A 526 34.62 -20.31 -13.49
CA PRO A 526 34.09 -20.16 -12.14
C PRO A 526 33.34 -18.82 -11.99
N LEU A 527 32.33 -18.80 -11.12
CA LEU A 527 31.49 -17.62 -10.90
C LEU A 527 32.28 -16.52 -10.18
N VAL A 528 32.59 -15.43 -10.90
CA VAL A 528 33.42 -14.33 -10.41
C VAL A 528 32.91 -13.00 -10.95
N LEU A 529 32.76 -12.03 -10.07
CA LEU A 529 32.52 -10.62 -10.40
C LEU A 529 33.76 -9.81 -9.99
N ILE A 530 34.26 -8.95 -10.89
CA ILE A 530 35.40 -8.08 -10.61
C ILE A 530 34.97 -6.62 -10.82
N PHE A 531 35.14 -5.81 -9.79
CA PHE A 531 34.78 -4.39 -9.75
C PHE A 531 36.01 -3.50 -9.59
N GLU A 532 35.87 -2.23 -9.95
CA GLU A 532 36.84 -1.20 -9.57
C GLU A 532 36.82 -0.96 -8.05
N ASP A 533 38.00 -0.75 -7.46
CA ASP A 533 38.12 -0.40 -6.05
C ASP A 533 37.94 1.12 -5.85
N ILE A 534 36.82 1.48 -5.23
CA ILE A 534 36.36 2.85 -5.01
C ILE A 534 36.87 3.47 -3.69
N THR A 535 37.63 2.73 -2.88
CA THR A 535 38.03 3.14 -1.51
C THR A 535 39.13 4.21 -1.44
N SER A 536 39.62 4.72 -2.58
CA SER A 536 40.80 5.60 -2.65
C SER A 536 40.50 7.09 -2.93
N ALA A 537 39.22 7.49 -3.05
CA ALA A 537 38.84 8.80 -3.59
C ALA A 537 38.25 9.81 -2.59
N MET A 538 38.26 9.55 -1.28
CA MET A 538 37.58 10.41 -0.30
C MET A 538 38.48 10.86 0.85
N ALA A 539 39.22 11.95 0.64
CA ALA A 539 39.78 12.76 1.71
C ALA A 539 40.01 14.18 1.19
N ASP A 540 39.11 15.10 1.53
CA ASP A 540 39.39 16.49 1.94
C ASP A 540 38.12 17.33 1.86
N THR A 541 37.72 17.95 2.98
CA THR A 541 37.37 19.39 3.04
C THR A 541 36.97 19.80 4.47
N ASP A 542 37.59 20.90 4.92
CA ASP A 542 37.47 21.54 6.23
C ASP A 542 36.43 22.70 6.18
N PRO A 543 35.51 22.84 7.14
CA PRO A 543 34.47 23.86 7.12
C PRO A 543 34.84 25.06 8.00
N ASN A 544 34.75 26.30 7.50
CA ASN A 544 34.51 27.48 8.35
C ASN A 544 34.10 28.76 7.58
N VAL A 545 33.25 29.55 8.26
CA VAL A 545 33.01 31.02 8.16
C VAL A 545 31.70 31.53 7.48
N LEU A 546 30.76 32.01 8.32
CA LEU A 546 29.79 33.14 8.14
C LEU A 546 30.43 34.45 8.70
N PRO A 547 29.93 35.73 8.60
CA PRO A 547 28.51 36.20 8.56
C PRO A 547 28.18 37.62 7.95
N ALA A 548 26.90 38.07 8.12
CA ALA A 548 26.37 39.46 8.36
C ALA A 548 26.35 40.52 7.20
N ASP A 549 25.48 41.56 7.08
CA ASP A 549 24.26 42.09 7.76
C ASP A 549 23.65 43.27 6.92
N ASN A 550 22.35 43.57 7.14
CA ASN A 550 21.64 44.89 7.16
C ASN A 550 21.47 45.84 5.94
N GLN A 551 20.20 46.28 5.63
CA GLN A 551 19.62 47.65 5.88
C GLN A 551 18.32 48.03 5.09
N SER A 552 17.24 48.29 5.84
CA SER A 552 16.19 49.37 5.81
C SER A 552 15.43 49.93 4.55
N LEU A 553 14.09 49.96 4.74
CA LEU A 553 12.90 50.75 4.23
C LEU A 553 13.09 52.26 3.90
N PRO A 554 12.15 53.06 3.27
CA PRO A 554 10.68 53.17 3.57
C PRO A 554 9.62 53.71 2.53
N ASN A 555 8.34 53.47 2.88
CA ASN A 555 7.03 54.19 2.78
C ASN A 555 6.60 55.15 1.63
N GLY A 556 5.29 55.05 1.30
CA GLY A 556 4.47 56.14 0.71
C GLY A 556 2.97 55.79 0.57
N ASP A 557 2.10 56.51 1.30
CA ASP A 557 0.63 56.39 1.38
C ASP A 557 -0.16 57.03 0.22
N ALA A 558 -1.39 56.55 -0.05
CA ALA A 558 -2.58 57.38 -0.36
C ALA A 558 -3.89 56.55 -0.38
N LYS A 559 -4.92 57.09 0.30
CA LYS A 559 -6.29 56.58 0.52
C LYS A 559 -7.24 56.85 -0.67
N GLU A 560 -8.35 56.11 -0.76
CA GLU A 560 -9.71 56.69 -0.86
C GLU A 560 -10.86 55.66 -0.65
N ASP A 561 -11.87 56.10 0.11
CA ASP A 561 -13.02 55.41 0.71
C ASP A 561 -14.13 54.93 -0.24
N LYS A 562 -14.91 53.90 0.16
CA LYS A 562 -16.41 53.89 0.15
C LYS A 562 -17.02 52.90 1.18
N ASN A 563 -17.88 53.43 2.07
CA ASN A 563 -18.63 52.78 3.17
C ASN A 563 -19.84 51.92 2.74
N VAL A 564 -20.31 50.99 3.62
CA VAL A 564 -21.68 50.83 4.23
C VAL A 564 -21.83 49.43 4.91
N ILE A 565 -21.76 49.31 6.25
CA ILE A 565 -22.78 49.14 7.36
C ILE A 565 -23.49 47.77 7.53
N PHE A 566 -23.35 47.16 8.73
CA PHE A 566 -24.21 46.10 9.32
C PHE A 566 -25.23 46.67 10.32
N LYS A 567 -26.48 46.15 10.34
CA LYS A 567 -27.51 46.39 11.39
C LYS A 567 -28.00 45.06 11.97
N VAL A 568 -28.19 44.98 13.30
CA VAL A 568 -28.74 43.82 14.03
C VAL A 568 -30.11 44.19 14.61
N ALA A 569 -31.10 43.29 14.59
CA ALA A 569 -32.41 43.52 15.20
C ALA A 569 -32.37 43.25 16.71
N THR A 570 -33.02 44.13 17.45
CA THR A 570 -33.12 44.08 18.92
C THR A 570 -34.53 43.76 19.42
N GLU A 571 -35.52 43.61 18.52
CA GLU A 571 -36.93 43.38 18.86
C GLU A 571 -37.50 42.14 18.15
N PRO A 572 -38.38 41.35 18.80
CA PRO A 572 -39.04 40.21 18.19
C PRO A 572 -40.02 40.64 17.08
N PRO A 573 -40.20 39.83 16.02
CA PRO A 573 -41.17 40.15 14.97
C PRO A 573 -42.60 40.09 15.51
N GLU A 574 -43.50 40.94 15.00
CA GLU A 574 -44.87 41.11 15.54
C GLU A 574 -45.70 39.81 15.64
N TRP A 575 -45.45 38.85 14.73
CA TRP A 575 -46.13 37.56 14.73
C TRP A 575 -45.67 36.63 15.86
N LEU A 576 -44.46 36.84 16.41
CA LEU A 576 -43.91 36.06 17.51
C LEU A 576 -44.39 36.65 18.83
N ASN A 577 -45.62 36.29 19.21
CA ASN A 577 -46.31 36.82 20.39
C ASN A 577 -46.95 35.70 21.22
N ARG A 578 -47.63 36.07 22.31
CA ARG A 578 -48.29 35.12 23.23
C ARG A 578 -49.28 34.18 22.54
N GLU A 579 -50.10 34.67 21.61
CA GLU A 579 -51.10 33.85 20.93
C GLU A 579 -50.44 32.76 20.07
N TYR A 580 -49.33 33.10 19.41
CA TYR A 580 -48.54 32.14 18.65
C TYR A 580 -47.93 31.05 19.56
N LEU A 581 -47.38 31.45 20.71
CA LEU A 581 -46.84 30.50 21.68
C LEU A 581 -47.93 29.64 22.33
N GLU A 582 -49.13 30.17 22.57
CA GLU A 582 -50.25 29.37 23.06
C GLU A 582 -50.61 28.26 22.06
N LYS A 583 -50.63 28.58 20.75
CA LYS A 583 -50.83 27.58 19.70
C LYS A 583 -49.75 26.48 19.76
N ALA A 584 -48.48 26.88 19.83
CA ALA A 584 -47.35 25.95 19.89
C ALA A 584 -47.43 25.03 21.13
N PHE A 585 -47.73 25.59 22.30
CA PHE A 585 -47.81 24.84 23.55
C PHE A 585 -49.05 23.93 23.62
N ARG A 586 -50.18 24.31 23.01
CA ARG A 586 -51.36 23.42 22.88
C ARG A 586 -51.04 22.13 22.13
N GLU A 587 -50.19 22.23 21.11
CA GLU A 587 -49.71 21.07 20.35
C GLU A 587 -48.74 20.23 21.16
N TYR A 588 -47.73 20.86 21.77
CA TYR A 588 -46.73 20.21 22.62
C TYR A 588 -47.35 19.43 23.79
N GLU A 589 -48.25 20.06 24.56
CA GLU A 589 -48.90 19.44 25.72
C GLU A 589 -50.07 18.52 25.35
N ASN A 590 -50.47 18.53 24.07
CA ASN A 590 -51.71 17.92 23.57
C ASN A 590 -52.93 18.32 24.43
N ASP A 591 -53.06 19.62 24.71
CA ASP A 591 -54.15 20.19 25.51
C ASP A 591 -54.68 21.48 24.87
N GLN A 592 -55.85 21.40 24.25
CA GLN A 592 -56.52 22.53 23.62
C GLN A 592 -57.03 23.59 24.61
N THR A 593 -57.10 23.26 25.90
CA THR A 593 -57.53 24.18 26.96
C THR A 593 -56.38 25.01 27.53
N LEU A 594 -55.15 24.80 27.05
CA LEU A 594 -53.96 25.49 27.54
C LEU A 594 -54.06 27.01 27.33
N GLN A 595 -53.72 27.74 28.39
CA GLN A 595 -53.62 29.21 28.42
C GLN A 595 -52.27 29.62 29.00
N ILE A 596 -51.48 30.35 28.23
CA ILE A 596 -50.31 31.07 28.76
C ILE A 596 -50.86 32.28 29.50
N PHE A 597 -50.36 32.64 30.68
CA PHE A 597 -50.78 33.87 31.38
C PHE A 597 -49.62 34.80 31.69
N GLU A 598 -48.37 34.33 31.59
CA GLU A 598 -47.16 35.12 31.71
C GLU A 598 -46.15 34.65 30.66
N CYS A 599 -45.67 35.57 29.83
CA CYS A 599 -44.65 35.30 28.81
C CYS A 599 -43.97 36.62 28.45
N GLU A 600 -42.67 36.70 28.72
CA GLU A 600 -41.82 37.81 28.29
C GLU A 600 -40.78 37.27 27.30
N ILE A 601 -40.76 37.82 26.08
CA ILE A 601 -39.83 37.43 25.03
C ILE A 601 -38.69 38.44 25.00
N ILE A 602 -37.48 37.98 25.26
CA ILE A 602 -36.26 38.80 25.26
C ILE A 602 -35.25 38.26 24.24
N PRO A 603 -34.40 39.10 23.64
CA PRO A 603 -33.27 38.63 22.85
C PRO A 603 -32.35 37.73 23.70
N ALA A 604 -31.98 36.56 23.17
CA ALA A 604 -31.19 35.57 23.91
C ALA A 604 -29.67 35.70 23.72
N ALA A 605 -29.22 36.52 22.76
CA ALA A 605 -27.82 36.63 22.35
C ALA A 605 -27.34 38.08 22.30
N LYS A 606 -26.04 38.31 22.55
CA LYS A 606 -25.42 39.63 22.40
C LYS A 606 -25.19 39.93 20.92
N PRO A 607 -25.07 41.21 20.52
CA PRO A 607 -24.71 41.58 19.14
C PRO A 607 -23.41 40.87 18.71
N GLY A 608 -23.49 40.01 17.69
CA GLY A 608 -22.34 39.27 17.14
C GLY A 608 -22.24 37.77 17.51
N ASP A 609 -23.11 37.25 18.39
CA ASP A 609 -23.03 35.84 18.83
C ASP A 609 -23.72 34.84 17.89
N ASN A 610 -24.69 35.28 17.05
CA ASN A 610 -25.43 34.41 16.14
C ASN A 610 -25.39 34.94 14.69
N PHE A 611 -24.80 34.17 13.79
CA PHE A 611 -24.58 34.57 12.39
C PHE A 611 -25.70 34.13 11.43
N ALA A 612 -26.37 33.01 11.72
CA ALA A 612 -27.34 32.38 10.80
C ALA A 612 -28.81 32.42 11.23
N SER A 613 -29.12 32.80 12.48
CA SER A 613 -30.49 32.89 13.00
C SER A 613 -30.64 34.00 14.05
N VAL A 614 -31.88 34.47 14.26
CA VAL A 614 -32.24 35.39 15.35
C VAL A 614 -32.80 34.56 16.49
N VAL A 615 -32.23 34.69 17.69
CA VAL A 615 -32.55 33.83 18.84
C VAL A 615 -33.19 34.64 19.96
N PHE A 616 -34.36 34.20 20.40
CA PHE A 616 -35.11 34.76 21.52
C PHE A 616 -35.23 33.76 22.66
N ARG A 617 -35.33 34.26 23.89
CA ARG A 617 -35.58 33.49 25.11
C ARG A 617 -36.89 33.96 25.71
N ALA A 618 -37.67 33.04 26.25
CA ALA A 618 -38.85 33.37 27.03
C ALA A 618 -39.03 32.41 28.20
N ASN A 619 -39.52 32.92 29.33
CA ASN A 619 -40.07 32.10 30.40
C ASN A 619 -41.59 32.13 30.28
N VAL A 620 -42.19 30.96 30.02
CA VAL A 620 -43.61 30.81 29.74
C VAL A 620 -44.28 30.15 30.94
N LYS A 621 -45.21 30.84 31.59
CA LYS A 621 -46.10 30.25 32.60
C LYS A 621 -47.48 30.03 32.00
N TYR A 622 -47.96 28.81 32.13
CA TYR A 622 -49.20 28.37 31.50
C TYR A 622 -49.99 27.45 32.40
N THR A 623 -51.30 27.38 32.16
CA THR A 623 -52.19 26.40 32.75
C THR A 623 -52.44 25.30 31.74
N CYS A 624 -52.11 24.05 32.08
CA CYS A 624 -52.36 22.84 31.28
C CYS A 624 -53.02 21.80 32.20
N LYS A 625 -54.08 21.12 31.76
CA LYS A 625 -54.76 20.05 32.51
C LYS A 625 -55.08 20.44 33.98
N ALA A 626 -55.52 21.68 34.19
CA ALA A 626 -55.81 22.30 35.49
C ALA A 626 -54.60 22.44 36.46
N LYS A 627 -53.37 22.36 35.95
CA LYS A 627 -52.14 22.64 36.69
C LYS A 627 -51.43 23.87 36.11
N THR A 628 -50.76 24.61 36.97
CA THR A 628 -49.88 25.71 36.56
C THR A 628 -48.46 25.18 36.43
N GLU A 629 -47.88 25.35 35.25
CA GLU A 629 -46.53 24.95 34.90
C GLU A 629 -45.72 26.18 34.44
N SER A 630 -44.39 26.06 34.44
CA SER A 630 -43.46 27.08 33.97
C SER A 630 -42.36 26.41 33.16
N LEU A 631 -42.07 26.93 31.96
CA LEU A 631 -41.02 26.40 31.10
C LEU A 631 -40.20 27.54 30.50
N SER A 632 -38.87 27.43 30.57
CA SER A 632 -37.96 28.32 29.86
C SER A 632 -37.72 27.77 28.45
N ILE A 633 -37.79 28.62 27.43
CA ILE A 633 -37.66 28.23 26.02
C ILE A 633 -36.68 29.12 25.26
N ILE A 634 -36.03 28.53 24.26
CA ILE A 634 -35.25 29.22 23.23
C ILE A 634 -36.00 29.11 21.90
N MET A 635 -36.12 30.22 21.19
CA MET A 635 -36.78 30.32 19.89
C MET A 635 -35.79 30.78 18.84
N LYS A 636 -35.49 29.93 17.86
CA LYS A 636 -34.65 30.27 16.69
C LYS A 636 -35.55 30.62 15.51
N VAL A 637 -35.34 31.79 14.92
CA VAL A 637 -36.09 32.31 13.77
C VAL A 637 -35.15 32.61 12.62
N LYS A 638 -35.55 32.28 11.39
CA LYS A 638 -34.78 32.62 10.18
C LYS A 638 -34.59 34.14 10.07
N PRO A 639 -33.40 34.65 9.67
CA PRO A 639 -33.14 36.09 9.59
C PRO A 639 -34.14 36.80 8.66
N PHE A 640 -34.81 37.85 9.17
CA PHE A 640 -35.82 38.61 8.43
C PHE A 640 -35.37 40.03 8.02
N ILE A 641 -34.24 40.51 8.56
CA ILE A 641 -33.66 41.83 8.29
C ILE A 641 -32.87 41.81 6.96
N GLU A 642 -33.01 42.84 6.14
CA GLU A 642 -32.21 43.01 4.92
C GLU A 642 -30.70 43.17 5.23
N GLY A 643 -29.84 42.42 4.53
CA GLY A 643 -28.39 42.44 4.69
C GLY A 643 -27.69 41.20 4.12
N VAL A 644 -26.34 41.23 4.05
CA VAL A 644 -25.48 40.19 3.42
C VAL A 644 -25.82 38.77 3.91
N TRP A 645 -26.13 38.60 5.20
CA TRP A 645 -26.47 37.29 5.77
C TRP A 645 -27.83 36.74 5.30
N LYS A 646 -28.82 37.61 5.06
CA LYS A 646 -30.10 37.18 4.50
C LYS A 646 -29.90 36.70 3.07
N ASP A 647 -29.16 37.46 2.27
CA ASP A 647 -28.90 37.13 0.85
C ASP A 647 -28.03 35.87 0.68
N MET A 648 -27.07 35.63 1.59
CA MET A 648 -26.22 34.42 1.57
C MET A 648 -26.94 33.15 2.00
N LEU A 649 -27.89 33.25 2.95
CA LEU A 649 -28.51 32.08 3.60
C LEU A 649 -29.90 31.73 3.05
N GLN A 650 -30.48 32.57 2.18
CA GLN A 650 -31.87 32.43 1.72
C GLN A 650 -32.14 31.09 1.01
N ASP A 651 -31.18 30.62 0.21
CA ASP A 651 -31.29 29.42 -0.65
C ASP A 651 -30.68 28.14 -0.02
N MET A 652 -30.23 28.19 1.24
CA MET A 652 -29.58 27.05 1.91
C MET A 652 -30.57 26.23 2.74
N PRO A 653 -30.43 24.89 2.80
CA PRO A 653 -31.35 24.02 3.53
C PRO A 653 -31.12 23.96 5.06
N LEU A 654 -30.40 24.91 5.66
CA LEU A 654 -29.95 24.89 7.06
C LEU A 654 -31.06 24.59 8.07
N PHE A 655 -32.17 25.32 7.93
CA PHE A 655 -33.31 25.19 8.83
C PHE A 655 -34.04 23.85 8.65
N LYS A 656 -34.10 23.34 7.42
CA LYS A 656 -34.67 22.02 7.12
C LYS A 656 -33.83 20.92 7.76
N THR A 657 -32.51 20.98 7.62
CA THR A 657 -31.56 20.04 8.22
C THR A 657 -31.70 20.00 9.75
N GLU A 658 -31.78 21.15 10.42
CA GLU A 658 -31.95 21.21 11.87
C GLU A 658 -33.30 20.60 12.33
N VAL A 659 -34.40 20.89 11.62
CA VAL A 659 -35.71 20.27 11.90
C VAL A 659 -35.67 18.75 11.73
N GLU A 660 -35.04 18.24 10.66
CA GLU A 660 -34.91 16.79 10.43
C GLU A 660 -34.12 16.11 11.54
N MET A 661 -33.07 16.74 12.04
CA MET A 661 -32.30 16.24 13.18
C MET A 661 -33.15 16.10 14.44
N TYR A 662 -33.87 17.14 14.84
CA TYR A 662 -34.69 17.11 16.07
C TYR A 662 -35.94 16.23 15.96
N THR A 663 -36.49 16.05 14.76
CA THR A 663 -37.76 15.31 14.57
C THR A 663 -37.56 13.83 14.22
N LYS A 664 -36.47 13.47 13.53
CA LYS A 664 -36.26 12.11 13.02
C LYS A 664 -35.04 11.40 13.62
N VAL A 665 -33.90 12.09 13.72
CA VAL A 665 -32.61 11.42 14.01
C VAL A 665 -32.29 11.38 15.50
N LEU A 666 -32.26 12.54 16.17
CA LEU A 666 -31.90 12.66 17.59
C LEU A 666 -32.82 11.85 18.52
N PRO A 667 -34.15 11.76 18.28
CA PRO A 667 -35.02 10.90 19.07
C PRO A 667 -34.64 9.41 19.00
N GLU A 668 -34.23 8.92 17.82
CA GLU A 668 -33.79 7.53 17.64
C GLU A 668 -32.44 7.28 18.31
N MET A 669 -31.52 8.25 18.26
CA MET A 669 -30.28 8.20 19.02
C MET A 669 -30.54 8.17 20.53
N GLN A 670 -31.49 8.97 21.03
CA GLN A 670 -31.89 8.97 22.45
C GLN A 670 -32.49 7.62 22.86
N ARG A 671 -33.28 6.99 21.97
CA ARG A 671 -33.84 5.65 22.20
C ARG A 671 -32.72 4.62 22.39
N LEU A 672 -31.72 4.63 21.51
CA LEU A 672 -30.56 3.74 21.60
C LEU A 672 -29.72 4.01 22.85
N LEU A 673 -29.50 5.28 23.24
CA LEU A 673 -28.85 5.62 24.50
C LEU A 673 -29.60 5.07 25.72
N THR A 674 -30.93 5.21 25.73
CA THR A 674 -31.77 4.70 26.82
C THR A 674 -31.65 3.18 26.93
N GLN A 675 -31.53 2.47 25.79
CA GLN A 675 -31.29 1.03 25.75
C GLN A 675 -29.93 0.64 26.35
N LEU A 676 -28.92 1.50 26.22
CA LEU A 676 -27.61 1.35 26.86
C LEU A 676 -27.62 1.72 28.36
N GLY A 677 -28.77 2.14 28.91
CA GLY A 677 -28.91 2.60 30.28
C GLY A 677 -28.54 4.07 30.51
N GLU A 678 -28.19 4.80 29.43
CA GLU A 678 -27.86 6.21 29.46
C GLU A 678 -29.17 7.03 29.43
N LYS A 679 -29.51 7.63 30.57
CA LYS A 679 -30.75 8.41 30.73
C LYS A 679 -30.58 9.91 30.44
N GLU A 680 -29.35 10.34 30.17
CA GLU A 680 -29.06 11.73 29.88
C GLU A 680 -29.60 12.13 28.50
N PRO A 681 -30.21 13.33 28.38
CA PRO A 681 -30.67 13.82 27.09
C PRO A 681 -29.48 14.11 26.16
N ILE A 682 -29.59 13.69 24.91
CA ILE A 682 -28.59 13.91 23.85
C ILE A 682 -28.60 15.34 23.33
N CYS A 683 -29.76 15.99 23.39
CA CYS A 683 -30.03 17.35 22.93
C CYS A 683 -31.15 17.98 23.77
N PRO A 684 -31.33 19.32 23.72
CA PRO A 684 -32.53 19.96 24.28
C PRO A 684 -33.82 19.41 23.67
N ASN A 685 -34.90 19.41 24.43
CA ASN A 685 -36.20 18.95 23.95
C ASN A 685 -36.77 19.91 22.90
N LEU A 686 -37.25 19.34 21.78
CA LEU A 686 -38.02 20.08 20.80
C LEU A 686 -39.45 20.29 21.34
N ILE A 687 -39.85 21.55 21.49
CA ILE A 687 -41.19 21.93 21.94
C ILE A 687 -42.11 22.09 20.74
N TYR A 688 -41.66 22.81 19.71
CA TYR A 688 -42.45 23.10 18.52
C TYR A 688 -41.56 23.47 17.34
N HIS A 689 -42.02 23.22 16.12
CA HIS A 689 -41.39 23.74 14.91
C HIS A 689 -42.44 24.14 13.87
N SER A 690 -42.08 25.03 12.95
CA SER A 690 -42.92 25.42 11.81
C SER A 690 -42.03 25.86 10.65
N THR A 691 -42.49 25.64 9.42
CA THR A 691 -41.84 26.11 8.18
C THR A 691 -42.54 27.33 7.57
N ASN A 692 -43.60 27.83 8.20
CA ASN A 692 -44.28 29.07 7.79
C ASN A 692 -45.00 29.74 8.98
N PRO A 693 -44.37 30.69 9.68
CA PRO A 693 -42.97 31.13 9.51
C PRO A 693 -41.97 30.06 9.98
N ASP A 694 -40.73 30.13 9.49
CA ASP A 694 -39.61 29.26 9.92
C ASP A 694 -39.23 29.58 11.39
N ILE A 695 -39.63 28.69 12.31
CA ILE A 695 -39.28 28.77 13.74
C ILE A 695 -39.05 27.40 14.38
N ILE A 696 -38.00 27.27 15.18
CA ILE A 696 -37.73 26.11 16.05
C ILE A 696 -37.80 26.62 17.50
N ILE A 697 -38.60 25.96 18.34
CA ILE A 697 -38.74 26.23 19.77
C ILE A 697 -38.17 25.04 20.54
N LEU A 698 -37.11 25.29 21.31
CA LEU A 698 -36.42 24.30 22.14
C LEU A 698 -36.59 24.64 23.63
N GLU A 699 -36.51 23.64 24.48
CA GLU A 699 -36.34 23.84 25.92
C GLU A 699 -35.02 24.59 26.21
N ASP A 700 -35.09 25.65 27.01
CA ASP A 700 -33.90 26.32 27.51
C ASP A 700 -33.34 25.55 28.71
N ILE A 701 -32.21 24.87 28.50
CA ILE A 701 -31.58 24.04 29.53
C ILE A 701 -30.58 24.79 30.41
N ALA A 702 -30.37 26.10 30.19
CA ALA A 702 -29.51 26.92 31.06
C ALA A 702 -29.93 26.88 32.56
N PRO A 703 -31.23 26.90 32.92
CA PRO A 703 -31.66 26.76 34.32
C PRO A 703 -31.28 25.42 34.97
N GLN A 704 -30.91 24.40 34.19
CA GLN A 704 -30.47 23.09 34.68
C GLN A 704 -28.96 23.08 35.04
N GLY A 705 -28.28 24.23 34.94
CA GLY A 705 -26.85 24.37 35.24
C GLY A 705 -25.93 24.28 34.03
N PHE A 706 -26.49 24.08 32.83
CA PHE A 706 -25.71 24.06 31.59
C PHE A 706 -25.18 25.44 31.23
N VAL A 707 -23.88 25.52 30.96
CA VAL A 707 -23.18 26.75 30.57
C VAL A 707 -22.42 26.56 29.25
N MET A 708 -22.38 27.62 28.46
CA MET A 708 -21.53 27.68 27.26
C MET A 708 -20.10 28.04 27.68
N ARG A 709 -19.10 27.41 27.04
CA ARG A 709 -17.69 27.75 27.22
C ARG A 709 -17.14 28.53 26.02
N HIS A 710 -16.12 29.35 26.29
CA HIS A 710 -15.43 30.17 25.29
C HIS A 710 -13.91 29.89 25.21
N GLN A 711 -13.39 28.98 26.04
CA GLN A 711 -11.96 28.68 26.13
C GLN A 711 -11.69 27.23 25.71
N GLN A 712 -10.50 26.99 25.16
CA GLN A 712 -10.04 25.64 24.81
C GLN A 712 -9.93 24.74 26.06
N LEU A 713 -10.10 23.44 25.84
CA LEU A 713 -10.14 22.39 26.84
C LEU A 713 -8.75 21.78 27.05
N ASN A 714 -8.43 21.43 28.29
CA ASN A 714 -7.27 20.59 28.60
C ASN A 714 -7.46 19.16 28.04
N LEU A 715 -6.42 18.31 28.15
CA LEU A 715 -6.45 16.94 27.63
C LEU A 715 -7.63 16.12 28.18
N GLU A 716 -7.84 16.13 29.50
CA GLU A 716 -8.89 15.34 30.16
C GLU A 716 -10.30 15.74 29.69
N ASN A 717 -10.58 17.04 29.65
CA ASN A 717 -11.87 17.55 29.16
C ASN A 717 -12.04 17.32 27.66
N THR A 718 -10.96 17.39 26.88
CA THR A 718 -10.99 17.05 25.44
C THR A 718 -11.32 15.57 25.23
N GLN A 719 -10.77 14.67 26.05
CA GLN A 719 -11.10 13.24 26.01
C GLN A 719 -12.60 13.00 26.29
N LYS A 720 -13.19 13.69 27.26
CA LYS A 720 -14.65 13.58 27.54
C LYS A 720 -15.49 14.03 26.35
N VAL A 721 -15.14 15.15 25.71
CA VAL A 721 -15.85 15.66 24.53
C VAL A 721 -15.71 14.71 23.33
N ILE A 722 -14.50 14.22 23.04
CA ILE A 722 -14.28 13.33 21.89
C ILE A 722 -14.95 11.95 22.08
N GLN A 723 -15.05 11.48 23.33
CA GLN A 723 -15.81 10.26 23.65
C GLN A 723 -17.33 10.46 23.49
N LYS A 724 -17.87 11.63 23.85
CA LYS A 724 -19.28 11.94 23.57
C LYS A 724 -19.55 12.01 22.07
N LEU A 725 -18.64 12.62 21.31
CA LEU A 725 -18.71 12.64 19.84
C LEU A 725 -18.66 11.23 19.25
N ALA A 726 -17.76 10.38 19.75
CA ALA A 726 -17.68 8.98 19.35
C ALA A 726 -18.98 8.21 19.59
N GLN A 727 -19.64 8.45 20.74
CA GLN A 727 -20.96 7.90 21.03
C GLN A 727 -22.00 8.38 20.02
N PHE A 728 -22.07 9.68 19.74
CA PHE A 728 -22.99 10.25 18.73
C PHE A 728 -22.78 9.61 17.34
N HIS A 729 -21.53 9.53 16.88
CA HIS A 729 -21.18 8.92 15.61
C HIS A 729 -21.50 7.42 15.56
N ALA A 730 -21.22 6.66 16.62
CA ALA A 730 -21.54 5.23 16.69
C ALA A 730 -23.05 4.96 16.58
N LEU A 731 -23.88 5.78 17.23
CA LEU A 731 -25.33 5.70 17.12
C LEU A 731 -25.79 5.91 15.67
N SER A 732 -25.23 6.91 14.98
CA SER A 732 -25.56 7.15 13.56
C SER A 732 -25.15 5.99 12.65
N TYR A 733 -23.98 5.40 12.90
CA TYR A 733 -23.46 4.27 12.15
C TYR A 733 -24.37 3.04 12.31
N TYR A 734 -24.81 2.77 13.55
CA TYR A 734 -25.73 1.68 13.86
C TYR A 734 -27.09 1.87 13.18
N LEU A 735 -27.68 3.06 13.29
CA LEU A 735 -28.97 3.39 12.66
C LEU A 735 -28.94 3.15 11.14
N TYR A 736 -27.84 3.54 10.48
CA TYR A 736 -27.68 3.36 9.04
C TYR A 736 -27.46 1.89 8.65
N HIS A 737 -26.57 1.17 9.34
CA HIS A 737 -26.16 -0.17 8.91
C HIS A 737 -27.02 -1.32 9.43
N GLU A 738 -27.58 -1.21 10.62
CA GLU A 738 -28.36 -2.29 11.25
C GLU A 738 -29.87 -2.04 11.13
N GLU A 739 -30.30 -0.78 11.28
CA GLU A 739 -31.72 -0.42 11.21
C GLU A 739 -32.16 0.11 9.84
N ASN A 740 -31.25 0.20 8.85
CA ASN A 740 -31.49 0.71 7.50
C ASN A 740 -32.24 2.06 7.50
N LYS A 741 -31.96 2.93 8.48
CA LYS A 741 -32.49 4.29 8.48
C LYS A 741 -31.81 5.04 7.34
N ASP A 742 -32.62 5.57 6.43
CA ASP A 742 -32.13 6.34 5.29
C ASP A 742 -31.56 7.68 5.78
N LEU A 743 -30.23 7.75 5.87
CA LEU A 743 -29.48 8.97 6.14
C LEU A 743 -28.91 9.59 4.86
N ASP A 744 -29.27 9.05 3.68
CA ASP A 744 -28.75 9.53 2.40
C ASP A 744 -29.29 10.92 2.04
N GLU A 745 -30.47 11.28 2.57
CA GLU A 745 -31.04 12.63 2.44
C GLU A 745 -30.14 13.72 3.07
N MET A 746 -29.20 13.34 3.95
CA MET A 746 -28.25 14.24 4.63
C MET A 746 -26.87 14.29 3.93
N LYS A 747 -26.75 13.78 2.71
CA LYS A 747 -25.50 13.84 1.89
C LYS A 747 -25.27 15.21 1.25
N ASP A 748 -26.35 15.97 1.03
CA ASP A 748 -26.34 17.27 0.36
C ASP A 748 -26.14 18.43 1.36
N GLY A 749 -25.03 18.39 2.10
CA GLY A 749 -24.65 19.40 3.10
C GLY A 749 -24.38 20.81 2.55
N LEU A 750 -24.19 21.77 3.46
CA LEU A 750 -23.98 23.20 3.14
C LEU A 750 -22.88 23.45 2.09
N VAL A 751 -21.76 22.75 2.22
CA VAL A 751 -20.59 22.91 1.34
C VAL A 751 -20.78 22.26 -0.03
N THR A 752 -21.46 21.12 -0.09
CA THR A 752 -21.67 20.36 -1.33
C THR A 752 -22.76 20.99 -2.20
N THR A 753 -23.73 21.67 -1.59
CA THR A 753 -24.84 22.35 -2.29
C THR A 753 -24.63 23.85 -2.50
N GLY A 754 -23.79 24.51 -1.70
CA GLY A 754 -23.57 25.95 -1.77
C GLY A 754 -22.78 26.42 -3.00
N SER A 755 -23.15 27.60 -3.52
CA SER A 755 -22.43 28.25 -4.62
C SER A 755 -21.09 28.84 -4.15
N ILE A 756 -20.12 29.02 -5.06
CA ILE A 756 -18.83 29.68 -4.73
C ILE A 756 -19.03 31.09 -4.16
N ASN A 757 -20.07 31.79 -4.60
CA ASN A 757 -20.40 33.13 -4.11
C ASN A 757 -20.81 33.09 -2.63
N ASN A 758 -21.41 32.00 -2.18
CA ASN A 758 -21.82 31.80 -0.78
C ASN A 758 -20.61 31.58 0.15
N PHE A 759 -19.44 31.25 -0.39
CA PHE A 759 -18.21 31.02 0.37
C PHE A 759 -17.11 32.04 0.08
N LYS A 760 -17.44 33.13 -0.65
CA LYS A 760 -16.48 34.18 -1.02
C LYS A 760 -15.76 34.77 0.19
N PHE A 761 -16.47 34.99 1.29
CA PHE A 761 -15.88 35.48 2.55
C PHE A 761 -14.76 34.56 3.06
N PHE A 762 -14.98 33.23 3.07
CA PHE A 762 -13.97 32.25 3.48
C PHE A 762 -12.80 32.20 2.50
N LEU A 763 -13.05 32.30 1.20
CA LEU A 763 -11.98 32.36 0.21
C LEU A 763 -11.11 33.62 0.38
N ASP A 764 -11.74 34.77 0.61
CA ASP A 764 -11.04 36.04 0.81
C ASP A 764 -10.21 36.00 2.11
N ALA A 765 -10.77 35.45 3.20
CA ALA A 765 -10.04 35.23 4.46
C ALA A 765 -8.82 34.30 4.29
N PHE A 766 -8.99 33.18 3.59
CA PHE A 766 -7.89 32.26 3.27
C PHE A 766 -6.79 32.97 2.48
N THR A 767 -7.18 33.72 1.43
CA THR A 767 -6.26 34.47 0.57
C THR A 767 -5.46 35.50 1.36
N ASN A 768 -6.10 36.20 2.30
CA ASN A 768 -5.42 37.17 3.15
C ASN A 768 -4.42 36.52 4.12
N ALA A 769 -4.76 35.37 4.70
CA ALA A 769 -3.81 34.60 5.49
C ALA A 769 -2.58 34.18 4.68
N VAL A 770 -2.78 33.72 3.43
CA VAL A 770 -1.67 33.37 2.52
C VAL A 770 -0.72 34.55 2.29
N LYS A 771 -1.26 35.76 2.06
CA LYS A 771 -0.44 36.98 1.91
C LYS A 771 0.45 37.21 3.14
N CYS A 772 -0.11 37.07 4.35
CA CYS A 772 0.65 37.21 5.59
C CYS A 772 1.74 36.15 5.74
N VAL A 773 1.43 34.87 5.46
CA VAL A 773 2.40 33.77 5.57
C VAL A 773 3.59 33.95 4.62
N LYS A 774 3.37 34.51 3.42
CA LYS A 774 4.46 34.86 2.48
C LYS A 774 5.42 35.93 3.01
N GLU A 775 4.98 36.74 3.97
CA GLU A 775 5.83 37.73 4.64
C GLU A 775 6.58 37.15 5.86
N TRP A 776 6.28 35.90 6.28
CA TRP A 776 6.94 35.27 7.41
C TRP A 776 8.35 34.77 7.05
N LYS A 777 9.34 35.18 7.84
CA LYS A 777 10.74 34.74 7.67
C LYS A 777 10.83 33.21 7.77
N GLY A 778 11.31 32.56 6.71
CA GLY A 778 11.49 31.10 6.65
C GLY A 778 10.29 30.32 6.08
N PHE A 779 9.17 30.98 5.77
CA PHE A 779 7.93 30.34 5.31
C PHE A 779 7.58 30.62 3.85
N ASN A 780 8.49 31.20 3.08
CA ASN A 780 8.27 31.54 1.66
C ASN A 780 7.73 30.35 0.86
N GLU A 781 8.29 29.16 1.03
CA GLU A 781 7.85 27.94 0.34
C GLU A 781 6.43 27.52 0.73
N ILE A 782 6.11 27.58 2.03
CA ILE A 782 4.77 27.28 2.54
C ILE A 782 3.76 28.31 1.99
N GLY A 783 4.12 29.59 2.00
CA GLY A 783 3.30 30.67 1.45
C GLY A 783 3.04 30.49 -0.06
N GLU A 784 4.04 30.11 -0.85
CA GLU A 784 3.88 29.78 -2.28
C GLU A 784 2.95 28.57 -2.49
N LYS A 785 3.10 27.51 -1.70
CA LYS A 785 2.23 26.31 -1.79
C LYS A 785 0.79 26.62 -1.38
N LEU A 786 0.58 27.43 -0.34
CA LEU A 786 -0.75 27.91 0.08
C LEU A 786 -1.39 28.81 -0.99
N GLU A 787 -0.61 29.65 -1.67
CA GLU A 787 -1.10 30.50 -2.77
C GLU A 787 -1.65 29.67 -3.93
N LYS A 788 -1.00 28.54 -4.26
CA LYS A 788 -1.51 27.59 -5.26
C LYS A 788 -2.81 26.90 -4.85
N LEU A 789 -3.12 26.83 -3.55
CA LEU A 789 -4.38 26.27 -3.06
C LEU A 789 -5.56 27.23 -3.19
N VAL A 790 -5.32 28.55 -3.25
CA VAL A 790 -6.37 29.58 -3.40
C VAL A 790 -7.31 29.28 -4.58
N PRO A 791 -6.85 29.03 -5.83
CA PRO A 791 -7.76 28.72 -6.95
C PRO A 791 -8.49 27.38 -6.80
N LEU A 792 -8.00 26.47 -5.95
CA LEU A 792 -8.59 25.14 -5.73
C LEU A 792 -9.45 25.04 -4.47
N PHE A 793 -9.52 26.12 -3.68
CA PHE A 793 -10.12 26.16 -2.36
C PHE A 793 -11.50 25.50 -2.33
N MET A 794 -12.42 25.94 -3.21
CA MET A 794 -13.79 25.40 -3.22
C MET A 794 -13.86 23.95 -3.65
N LYS A 795 -13.00 23.52 -4.59
CA LYS A 795 -12.97 22.13 -5.02
C LYS A 795 -12.52 21.24 -3.86
N LYS A 796 -11.37 21.55 -3.26
CA LYS A 796 -10.84 20.77 -2.13
C LYS A 796 -11.75 20.82 -0.91
N LEU A 797 -12.41 21.95 -0.64
CA LEU A 797 -13.38 22.06 0.43
C LEU A 797 -14.60 21.16 0.17
N ARG A 798 -15.11 21.08 -1.07
CA ARG A 798 -16.18 20.15 -1.41
C ARG A 798 -15.75 18.69 -1.27
N ASP A 799 -14.56 18.35 -1.75
CA ASP A 799 -14.03 16.99 -1.70
C ASP A 799 -13.99 16.43 -0.26
N VAL A 800 -13.76 17.29 0.76
CA VAL A 800 -13.79 16.94 2.19
C VAL A 800 -15.17 16.51 2.69
N TYR A 801 -16.25 17.06 2.13
CA TYR A 801 -17.62 16.83 2.60
C TYR A 801 -18.40 15.84 1.72
N ILE A 802 -17.76 15.27 0.70
CA ILE A 802 -18.36 14.21 -0.11
C ILE A 802 -18.29 12.89 0.68
N PRO A 803 -19.42 12.16 0.83
CA PRO A 803 -19.42 10.86 1.49
C PRO A 803 -18.50 9.87 0.77
N ASN A 804 -17.78 9.07 1.55
CA ASN A 804 -16.99 7.96 1.03
C ASN A 804 -17.88 6.98 0.25
N LYS A 805 -17.40 6.50 -0.89
CA LYS A 805 -18.04 5.42 -1.63
C LYS A 805 -17.90 4.09 -0.86
N PRO A 806 -18.78 3.10 -1.15
CA PRO A 806 -18.61 1.76 -0.61
C PRO A 806 -17.19 1.24 -0.85
N ASN A 807 -16.56 0.70 0.20
CA ASN A 807 -15.19 0.14 0.20
C ASN A 807 -14.04 1.16 0.04
N GLU A 808 -14.31 2.47 -0.05
CA GLU A 808 -13.25 3.49 -0.11
C GLU A 808 -12.97 4.14 1.26
N GLY A 809 -13.88 4.00 2.22
CA GLY A 809 -13.82 4.52 3.58
C GLY A 809 -15.13 4.22 4.32
N PHE A 810 -15.37 4.88 5.44
CA PHE A 810 -16.64 4.80 6.16
C PHE A 810 -17.21 6.19 6.46
N ASN A 811 -18.53 6.24 6.65
CA ASN A 811 -19.27 7.46 6.89
C ASN A 811 -20.02 7.37 8.21
N VAL A 812 -20.25 8.53 8.82
CA VAL A 812 -21.10 8.75 9.98
C VAL A 812 -21.92 10.02 9.73
N LEU A 813 -22.94 10.24 10.55
CA LEU A 813 -23.61 11.53 10.56
C LEU A 813 -22.80 12.48 11.42
N ASN A 814 -22.12 13.42 10.78
CA ASN A 814 -21.40 14.48 11.47
C ASN A 814 -22.39 15.56 11.91
N HIS A 815 -22.10 16.19 13.04
CA HIS A 815 -22.67 17.48 13.43
C HIS A 815 -22.32 18.57 12.38
N GLY A 816 -21.11 18.51 11.81
CA GLY A 816 -20.67 19.36 10.70
C GLY A 816 -20.18 20.75 11.12
N ASP A 817 -20.75 21.34 12.18
CA ASP A 817 -20.26 22.58 12.82
C ASP A 817 -19.84 22.36 14.28
N PHE A 818 -19.01 21.35 14.52
CA PHE A 818 -18.73 20.89 15.86
C PHE A 818 -17.74 21.79 16.60
N HIS A 819 -18.02 23.08 16.82
CA HIS A 819 -17.16 24.01 17.57
C HIS A 819 -17.62 24.23 19.01
N ILE A 820 -16.75 24.71 19.92
CA ILE A 820 -17.05 24.76 21.36
C ILE A 820 -18.30 25.57 21.76
N LYS A 821 -18.67 26.61 20.99
CA LYS A 821 -19.89 27.39 21.24
C LYS A 821 -21.20 26.61 20.97
N ASN A 822 -21.10 25.48 20.27
CA ASN A 822 -22.23 24.56 20.01
C ASN A 822 -22.30 23.44 21.06
N LEU A 823 -21.53 23.56 22.14
CA LEU A 823 -21.53 22.64 23.27
C LEU A 823 -21.97 23.37 24.55
N LEU A 824 -22.80 22.69 25.34
CA LEU A 824 -23.21 23.12 26.67
C LEU A 824 -22.68 22.14 27.72
N PHE A 825 -22.15 22.66 28.81
CA PHE A 825 -21.42 21.90 29.83
C PHE A 825 -22.01 22.06 31.22
N ILE A 826 -21.94 21.01 32.03
CA ILE A 826 -22.01 21.09 33.50
C ILE A 826 -20.62 20.72 34.01
N ASN A 827 -20.06 21.54 34.88
CA ASN A 827 -18.71 21.37 35.41
C ASN A 827 -18.74 21.13 36.91
N ASP A 828 -17.75 20.39 37.40
CA ASP A 828 -17.49 20.26 38.84
C ASP A 828 -16.85 21.53 39.42
N ASP A 829 -16.61 21.53 40.73
CA ASP A 829 -15.97 22.65 41.45
C ASP A 829 -14.54 22.95 40.98
N ASN A 830 -13.90 22.04 40.25
CA ASN A 830 -12.53 22.17 39.71
C ASN A 830 -12.51 22.49 38.21
N ASP A 831 -13.66 22.85 37.62
CA ASP A 831 -13.82 23.15 36.19
C ASP A 831 -13.59 21.94 35.26
N ASN A 832 -13.72 20.71 35.77
CA ASN A 832 -13.78 19.51 34.96
C ASN A 832 -15.20 19.27 34.46
N ILE A 833 -15.32 18.83 33.21
CA ILE A 833 -16.62 18.53 32.60
C ILE A 833 -17.22 17.30 33.27
N GLU A 834 -18.42 17.43 33.84
CA GLU A 834 -19.27 16.32 34.28
C GLU A 834 -20.23 15.90 33.16
N LYS A 835 -20.86 16.87 32.48
CA LYS A 835 -21.82 16.62 31.41
C LYS A 835 -21.61 17.52 30.22
N VAL A 836 -21.90 17.00 29.03
CA VAL A 836 -21.85 17.74 27.77
C VAL A 836 -23.06 17.40 26.90
N THR A 837 -23.65 18.41 26.28
CA THR A 837 -24.78 18.30 25.34
C THR A 837 -24.52 19.18 24.13
N PHE A 838 -24.89 18.69 22.93
CA PHE A 838 -24.66 19.40 21.68
C PHE A 838 -25.92 20.16 21.27
N ILE A 839 -25.73 21.31 20.62
CA ILE A 839 -26.78 22.16 20.07
C ILE A 839 -26.39 22.61 18.66
N ASP A 840 -27.38 23.04 17.88
CA ASP A 840 -27.18 23.63 16.55
C ASP A 840 -26.70 22.68 15.44
N TYR A 841 -27.59 21.75 15.05
CA TYR A 841 -27.32 20.71 14.03
C TYR A 841 -27.61 21.16 12.59
N GLN A 842 -27.54 22.47 12.31
CA GLN A 842 -28.00 23.08 11.06
C GLN A 842 -27.19 22.69 9.81
N ILE A 843 -25.96 22.17 9.98
CA ILE A 843 -25.12 21.67 8.87
C ILE A 843 -24.71 20.21 9.05
N ALA A 844 -25.50 19.43 9.79
CA ALA A 844 -25.27 18.01 9.93
C ALA A 844 -25.19 17.33 8.55
N VAL A 845 -24.23 16.42 8.38
CA VAL A 845 -23.87 15.86 7.08
C VAL A 845 -23.38 14.43 7.18
N TRP A 846 -23.87 13.57 6.28
CA TRP A 846 -23.41 12.19 6.18
C TRP A 846 -22.10 12.12 5.40
N ALA A 847 -20.97 11.95 6.08
CA ALA A 847 -19.64 11.98 5.48
C ALA A 847 -18.59 11.31 6.41
N SER A 848 -17.31 11.46 6.10
CA SER A 848 -16.22 10.92 6.94
C SER A 848 -16.30 11.47 8.38
N PRO A 849 -16.06 10.65 9.43
CA PRO A 849 -15.98 11.16 10.81
C PRO A 849 -14.82 12.13 11.03
N ALA A 850 -13.86 12.18 10.10
CA ALA A 850 -12.70 13.07 10.18
C ALA A 850 -13.09 14.56 10.22
N ILE A 851 -14.31 14.91 9.78
CA ILE A 851 -14.81 16.29 9.83
C ILE A 851 -14.92 16.76 11.28
N ASP A 852 -15.78 16.15 12.09
CA ASP A 852 -15.99 16.59 13.48
C ASP A 852 -14.77 16.29 14.38
N ILE A 853 -14.02 15.22 14.10
CA ILE A 853 -12.78 14.93 14.85
C ILE A 853 -11.75 16.05 14.64
N ASN A 854 -11.58 16.54 13.41
CA ASN A 854 -10.69 17.69 13.17
C ASN A 854 -11.22 18.95 13.84
N TYR A 855 -12.53 19.17 13.89
CA TYR A 855 -13.10 20.24 14.71
C TYR A 855 -12.70 20.11 16.18
N VAL A 856 -12.77 18.93 16.81
CA VAL A 856 -12.28 18.71 18.19
C VAL A 856 -10.82 19.14 18.34
N MET A 857 -9.96 18.72 17.42
CA MET A 857 -8.52 18.98 17.46
C MET A 857 -8.17 20.46 17.36
N TYR A 858 -8.90 21.23 16.55
CA TYR A 858 -8.55 22.61 16.25
C TYR A 858 -9.42 23.65 16.98
N CYS A 859 -10.66 23.31 17.31
CA CYS A 859 -11.64 24.23 17.91
C CYS A 859 -11.96 23.94 19.38
N HIS A 860 -11.45 22.84 19.96
CA HIS A 860 -11.69 22.50 21.36
C HIS A 860 -10.39 22.26 22.11
N ALA A 861 -9.50 21.43 21.59
CA ALA A 861 -8.28 21.04 22.29
C ALA A 861 -7.32 22.22 22.51
N SER A 862 -6.65 22.24 23.66
CA SER A 862 -5.49 23.10 23.90
C SER A 862 -4.31 22.73 22.98
N GLU A 863 -3.32 23.62 22.85
CA GLU A 863 -2.08 23.34 22.10
C GLU A 863 -1.41 22.05 22.59
N GLU A 864 -1.30 21.86 23.91
CA GLU A 864 -0.71 20.66 24.52
C GLU A 864 -1.45 19.39 24.11
N ALA A 865 -2.78 19.37 24.24
CA ALA A 865 -3.59 18.20 23.90
C ALA A 865 -3.57 17.90 22.39
N ARG A 866 -3.54 18.93 21.55
CA ARG A 866 -3.53 18.79 20.10
C ARG A 866 -2.16 18.33 19.56
N ASP A 867 -1.07 18.87 20.09
CA ASP A 867 0.25 18.65 19.49
C ASP A 867 0.97 17.43 20.07
N ASN A 868 0.75 17.11 21.35
CA ASN A 868 1.43 15.99 22.03
C ASN A 868 0.53 14.76 22.26
N HIS A 869 -0.80 14.90 22.11
CA HIS A 869 -1.76 13.83 22.43
C HIS A 869 -2.79 13.58 21.32
N ARG A 870 -2.54 14.02 20.08
CA ARG A 870 -3.46 13.85 18.94
C ARG A 870 -3.83 12.38 18.75
N GLU A 871 -2.84 11.51 18.71
CA GLU A 871 -2.99 10.10 18.46
C GLU A 871 -3.74 9.39 19.60
N GLU A 872 -3.49 9.82 20.84
CA GLU A 872 -4.19 9.35 22.03
C GLU A 872 -5.68 9.72 21.98
N LEU A 873 -6.00 10.96 21.58
CA LEU A 873 -7.37 11.43 21.41
C LEU A 873 -8.12 10.67 20.30
N ILE A 874 -7.48 10.45 19.13
CA ILE A 874 -8.06 9.65 18.03
C ILE A 874 -8.33 8.21 18.49
N ARG A 875 -7.42 7.60 19.24
CA ARG A 875 -7.61 6.26 19.81
C ARG A 875 -8.72 6.23 20.85
N SER A 876 -8.83 7.25 21.69
CA SER A 876 -9.92 7.40 22.68
C SER A 876 -11.29 7.47 21.99
N TYR A 877 -11.39 8.27 20.92
CA TYR A 877 -12.58 8.31 20.05
C TYR A 877 -12.90 6.92 19.50
N HIS A 878 -11.93 6.27 18.84
CA HIS A 878 -12.14 4.97 18.18
C HIS A 878 -12.56 3.88 19.16
N THR A 879 -11.92 3.83 20.33
CA THR A 879 -12.23 2.87 21.39
C THR A 879 -13.67 3.04 21.87
N LYS A 880 -14.09 4.29 22.14
CA LYS A 880 -15.45 4.56 22.58
C LYS A 880 -16.47 4.27 21.47
N PHE A 881 -16.16 4.62 20.22
CA PHE A 881 -16.99 4.32 19.05
C PHE A 881 -17.25 2.81 18.92
N CYS A 882 -16.19 2.00 18.95
CA CYS A 882 -16.31 0.54 18.87
C CYS A 882 -17.07 -0.06 20.05
N SER A 883 -16.78 0.40 21.27
CA SER A 883 -17.45 -0.07 22.48
C SER A 883 -18.96 0.18 22.44
N VAL A 884 -19.41 1.33 21.94
CA VAL A 884 -20.84 1.63 21.79
C VAL A 884 -21.50 0.70 20.77
N LEU A 885 -20.86 0.45 19.62
CA LEU A 885 -21.37 -0.49 18.62
C LEU A 885 -21.48 -1.92 19.15
N GLU A 886 -20.48 -2.36 19.92
CA GLU A 886 -20.47 -3.67 20.56
C GLU A 886 -21.62 -3.81 21.56
N GLN A 887 -21.83 -2.81 22.42
CA GLN A 887 -22.91 -2.81 23.40
C GLN A 887 -24.31 -2.82 22.75
N LEU A 888 -24.46 -2.23 21.56
CA LEU A 888 -25.69 -2.27 20.77
C LEU A 888 -25.86 -3.58 19.98
N GLY A 889 -24.87 -4.47 19.99
CA GLY A 889 -24.89 -5.72 19.24
C GLY A 889 -24.81 -5.54 17.72
N CYS A 890 -24.05 -4.54 17.26
CA CYS A 890 -23.83 -4.29 15.83
C CYS A 890 -23.22 -5.53 15.15
N LEU A 891 -23.87 -6.06 14.11
CA LEU A 891 -23.39 -7.24 13.39
C LEU A 891 -22.32 -6.88 12.36
N LYS A 892 -22.39 -5.67 11.81
CA LYS A 892 -21.38 -5.15 10.91
C LYS A 892 -20.08 -4.85 11.65
N ARG A 893 -18.96 -5.32 11.10
CA ARG A 893 -17.61 -5.03 11.61
C ARG A 893 -17.43 -3.51 11.80
N PRO A 894 -17.07 -3.04 13.00
CA PRO A 894 -16.65 -1.66 13.21
C PRO A 894 -15.41 -1.32 12.36
N PRO A 895 -15.29 -0.10 11.83
CA PRO A 895 -14.06 0.36 11.19
C PRO A 895 -12.87 0.24 12.14
N SER A 896 -11.73 -0.16 11.60
CA SER A 896 -10.46 -0.27 12.34
C SER A 896 -9.84 1.11 12.61
N LEU A 897 -8.94 1.17 13.61
CA LEU A 897 -8.20 2.39 13.92
C LEU A 897 -7.31 2.83 12.74
N LEU A 898 -6.79 1.86 11.96
CA LEU A 898 -6.05 2.13 10.74
C LEU A 898 -6.93 2.82 9.68
N GLU A 899 -8.14 2.32 9.44
CA GLU A 899 -9.09 2.94 8.52
C GLU A 899 -9.46 4.37 8.96
N LEU A 900 -9.65 4.60 10.26
CA LEU A 900 -9.87 5.95 10.80
C LEU A 900 -8.67 6.87 10.57
N ASN A 901 -7.44 6.41 10.80
CA ASN A 901 -6.24 7.21 10.56
C ASN A 901 -6.06 7.55 9.07
N ILE A 902 -6.41 6.63 8.16
CA ILE A 902 -6.45 6.91 6.72
C ILE A 902 -7.48 8.00 6.40
N GLU A 903 -8.66 7.96 7.02
CA GLU A 903 -9.67 9.00 6.88
C GLU A 903 -9.17 10.36 7.38
N MET A 904 -8.51 10.41 8.54
CA MET A 904 -7.91 11.65 9.05
C MET A 904 -6.91 12.26 8.05
N LEU A 905 -6.04 11.44 7.44
CA LEU A 905 -5.07 11.90 6.45
C LEU A 905 -5.70 12.43 5.16
N LYS A 906 -6.73 11.76 4.63
CA LYS A 906 -7.45 12.21 3.42
C LYS A 906 -8.09 13.59 3.60
N HIS A 907 -8.49 13.93 4.82
CA HIS A 907 -9.19 15.18 5.14
C HIS A 907 -8.24 16.29 5.62
N GLY A 908 -6.93 16.16 5.38
CA GLY A 908 -5.91 17.14 5.79
C GLY A 908 -6.12 18.57 5.30
N PHE A 909 -6.85 18.78 4.19
CA PHE A 909 -7.20 20.13 3.75
C PHE A 909 -8.12 20.86 4.75
N LEU A 910 -9.01 20.14 5.43
CA LEU A 910 -9.86 20.71 6.47
C LEU A 910 -9.03 21.18 7.67
N GLU A 911 -7.95 20.48 8.02
CA GLU A 911 -7.03 20.90 9.08
C GLU A 911 -6.43 22.28 8.79
N ILE A 912 -6.04 22.54 7.54
CA ILE A 912 -5.53 23.85 7.10
C ILE A 912 -6.59 24.93 7.30
N ILE A 913 -7.82 24.67 6.85
CA ILE A 913 -8.94 25.62 6.95
C ILE A 913 -9.26 25.95 8.41
N LEU A 914 -9.42 24.92 9.26
CA LEU A 914 -9.72 25.11 10.67
C LEU A 914 -8.60 25.85 11.39
N SER A 915 -7.34 25.55 11.08
CA SER A 915 -6.17 26.22 11.67
C SER A 915 -6.09 27.69 11.29
N ILE A 916 -6.32 28.01 10.02
CA ILE A 916 -6.21 29.40 9.54
C ILE A 916 -7.42 30.22 9.98
N GLN A 917 -8.64 29.70 9.83
CA GLN A 917 -9.86 30.52 9.88
C GLN A 917 -10.64 30.42 11.20
N PHE A 918 -10.74 29.23 11.77
CA PHE A 918 -11.58 28.99 12.95
C PHE A 918 -10.79 29.11 14.24
N MET A 919 -9.56 28.59 14.29
CA MET A 919 -8.65 28.78 15.42
C MET A 919 -8.38 30.27 15.68
N ALA A 920 -8.31 31.07 14.63
CA ALA A 920 -8.13 32.52 14.69
C ALA A 920 -9.09 33.20 15.67
N MET A 921 -10.33 32.71 15.78
CA MET A 921 -11.35 33.31 16.65
C MET A 921 -11.02 33.22 18.14
N PHE A 922 -10.12 32.31 18.56
CA PHE A 922 -9.66 32.20 19.95
C PHE A 922 -8.52 33.18 20.29
N TYR A 923 -7.85 33.74 19.28
CA TYR A 923 -6.74 34.67 19.45
C TYR A 923 -7.17 36.13 19.22
N VAL A 924 -8.44 36.36 18.87
CA VAL A 924 -9.03 37.68 18.61
C VAL A 924 -9.96 38.06 19.76
N ASN A 925 -9.63 39.14 20.47
CA ASN A 925 -10.54 39.77 21.43
C ASN A 925 -11.29 40.93 20.76
N VAL A 926 -12.44 40.62 20.16
CA VAL A 926 -13.24 41.59 19.39
C VAL A 926 -13.62 42.82 20.21
N GLU A 927 -13.93 42.67 21.51
CA GLU A 927 -14.26 43.81 22.37
C GLU A 927 -13.07 44.76 22.60
N GLU A 928 -11.86 44.21 22.68
CA GLU A 928 -10.63 44.97 22.88
C GLU A 928 -10.17 45.66 21.58
N MET A 929 -10.41 45.01 20.43
CA MET A 929 -10.18 45.59 19.10
C MET A 929 -11.13 46.75 18.79
N ILE A 930 -12.41 46.61 19.14
CA ILE A 930 -13.38 47.72 19.04
C ILE A 930 -12.99 48.88 19.96
N LYS A 931 -12.52 48.60 21.18
CA LYS A 931 -12.07 49.63 22.15
C LYS A 931 -10.79 50.34 21.72
N SER A 932 -9.92 49.68 20.95
CA SER A 932 -8.65 50.25 20.46
C SER A 932 -8.79 51.03 19.15
N GLY A 933 -10.02 51.16 18.61
CA GLY A 933 -10.30 51.96 17.42
C GLY A 933 -9.94 51.29 16.10
N VAL A 934 -9.77 49.96 16.10
CA VAL A 934 -9.60 49.17 14.86
C VAL A 934 -10.89 49.23 14.06
N ASP A 935 -10.80 49.67 12.80
CA ASP A 935 -11.94 49.67 11.89
C ASP A 935 -12.28 48.23 11.48
N MET A 936 -13.40 47.70 11.98
CA MET A 936 -13.90 46.36 11.65
C MET A 936 -14.23 46.19 10.15
N ASN A 937 -14.19 47.27 9.35
CA ASN A 937 -14.32 47.23 7.90
C ASN A 937 -12.98 47.06 7.16
N ASP A 938 -11.84 47.27 7.83
CA ASP A 938 -10.50 47.00 7.29
C ASP A 938 -10.06 45.57 7.66
N MET A 939 -10.68 44.61 6.98
CA MET A 939 -10.40 43.17 7.18
C MET A 939 -8.93 42.84 6.91
N ASP A 940 -8.25 43.56 6.01
CA ASP A 940 -6.84 43.33 5.69
C ASP A 940 -5.93 43.70 6.87
N SER A 941 -6.18 44.85 7.53
CA SER A 941 -5.48 45.23 8.76
C SER A 941 -5.76 44.25 9.90
N LEU A 942 -7.02 43.81 10.05
CA LEU A 942 -7.43 42.84 11.05
C LEU A 942 -6.70 41.49 10.88
N PHE A 943 -6.68 40.95 9.65
CA PHE A 943 -5.95 39.71 9.35
C PHE A 943 -4.45 39.88 9.51
N LYS A 944 -3.89 41.05 9.16
CA LYS A 944 -2.47 41.32 9.36
C LYS A 944 -2.12 41.32 10.85
N GLN A 945 -2.89 42.00 11.69
CA GLN A 945 -2.66 41.98 13.14
C GLN A 945 -2.78 40.55 13.71
N LEU A 946 -3.80 39.80 13.28
CA LEU A 946 -4.01 38.42 13.69
C LEU A 946 -2.85 37.50 13.30
N TYR A 947 -2.43 37.48 12.03
CA TYR A 947 -1.43 36.54 11.54
C TYR A 947 0.02 37.02 11.72
N MET A 948 0.26 38.31 11.96
CA MET A 948 1.61 38.84 12.12
C MET A 948 1.98 39.18 13.56
N GLU A 949 1.00 39.63 14.36
CA GLU A 949 1.26 40.26 15.66
C GLU A 949 0.67 39.47 16.84
N SER A 950 -0.21 38.50 16.60
CA SER A 950 -0.81 37.68 17.67
C SER A 950 0.01 36.44 18.03
N ASN A 951 -0.29 35.86 19.20
CA ASN A 951 0.25 34.57 19.64
C ASN A 951 -0.18 33.37 18.78
N MET A 952 -1.04 33.59 17.78
CA MET A 952 -1.44 32.55 16.82
C MET A 952 -0.29 32.15 15.89
N ARG A 953 0.60 33.09 15.55
CA ARG A 953 1.66 32.85 14.57
C ARG A 953 2.60 31.69 14.95
N PRO A 954 3.22 31.65 16.15
CA PRO A 954 4.08 30.52 16.53
C PRO A 954 3.38 29.15 16.46
N VAL A 955 2.08 29.12 16.74
CA VAL A 955 1.26 27.90 16.66
C VAL A 955 1.07 27.48 15.19
N LEU A 956 0.72 28.43 14.32
CA LEU A 956 0.60 28.20 12.88
C LEU A 956 1.94 27.81 12.24
N GLU A 957 3.07 28.36 12.69
CA GLU A 957 4.41 27.98 12.22
C GLU A 957 4.66 26.47 12.42
N LYS A 958 4.35 25.93 13.61
CA LYS A 958 4.42 24.47 13.88
C LYS A 958 3.46 23.67 13.00
N LEU A 959 2.21 24.13 12.88
CA LEU A 959 1.17 23.43 12.12
C LEU A 959 1.47 23.40 10.62
N PHE A 960 1.95 24.50 10.03
CA PHE A 960 2.30 24.53 8.61
C PHE A 960 3.48 23.62 8.28
N ILE A 961 4.44 23.47 9.19
CA ILE A 961 5.50 22.46 9.06
C ILE A 961 4.86 21.07 9.00
N ARG A 962 3.96 20.73 9.94
CA ARG A 962 3.24 19.45 9.91
C ARG A 962 2.45 19.23 8.61
N PHE A 963 1.72 20.25 8.14
CA PHE A 963 0.94 20.17 6.90
C PHE A 963 1.82 19.98 5.67
N LEU A 964 3.00 20.60 5.66
CA LEU A 964 4.01 20.39 4.62
C LEU A 964 4.50 18.93 4.63
N HIS A 965 4.85 18.38 5.80
CA HIS A 965 5.33 17.00 5.92
C HIS A 965 4.27 15.95 5.59
N ASN A 966 3.00 16.21 5.90
CA ASN A 966 1.89 15.34 5.54
C ASN A 966 1.46 15.47 4.07
N GLY A 967 2.07 16.38 3.30
CA GLY A 967 1.76 16.61 1.88
C GLY A 967 0.44 17.36 1.63
N TYR A 968 -0.16 17.99 2.64
CA TYR A 968 -1.45 18.68 2.52
C TYR A 968 -1.38 19.95 1.65
N LEU A 969 -0.18 20.52 1.52
CA LEU A 969 0.09 21.74 0.75
C LEU A 969 0.40 21.47 -0.74
N GLU A 970 0.44 20.20 -1.17
CA GLU A 970 0.75 19.87 -2.57
C GLU A 970 -0.43 20.14 -3.51
N VAL A 971 -0.12 20.77 -4.65
CA VAL A 971 -1.07 21.10 -5.71
C VAL A 971 -0.57 20.57 -7.04
N ASN A 972 -1.31 19.64 -7.63
CA ASN A 972 -1.09 19.22 -9.01
C ASN A 972 -1.81 20.21 -9.95
N GLU A 973 -1.10 21.18 -10.56
CA GLU A 973 -1.69 22.23 -11.42
C GLU A 973 -1.77 21.85 -12.91
N CYS A 974 -2.84 22.28 -13.60
CA CYS A 974 -2.93 22.35 -15.06
C CYS A 974 -3.56 23.70 -15.45
N SER A 975 -2.92 24.50 -16.31
CA SER A 975 -3.43 25.81 -16.77
C SER A 975 -3.62 25.84 -18.29
N ILE A 976 -4.66 26.52 -18.81
CA ILE A 976 -5.02 26.57 -20.25
C ILE A 976 -5.12 28.04 -20.70
N VAL A 977 -4.38 28.45 -21.73
CA VAL A 977 -4.35 29.83 -22.28
C VAL A 977 -4.58 29.82 -23.80
N PRO A 978 -5.09 30.88 -24.46
CA PRO A 978 -5.19 30.91 -25.93
C PRO A 978 -3.81 30.86 -26.61
N ALA A 979 -3.62 29.98 -27.60
CA ALA A 979 -2.35 29.80 -28.29
C ALA A 979 -2.13 30.79 -29.45
N THR A 980 -3.18 31.46 -29.91
CA THR A 980 -3.16 32.35 -31.09
C THR A 980 -3.90 33.66 -30.84
N LYS A 981 -3.55 34.74 -31.57
CA LYS A 981 -4.23 36.03 -31.39
C LYS A 981 -5.67 35.96 -31.92
N PRO A 982 -6.59 36.81 -31.40
CA PRO A 982 -7.93 36.93 -31.96
C PRO A 982 -7.87 37.23 -33.47
N GLY A 983 -8.28 36.28 -34.31
CA GLY A 983 -8.29 36.39 -35.77
C GLY A 983 -7.38 35.41 -36.52
N ASP A 984 -6.36 34.85 -35.87
CA ASP A 984 -5.34 34.00 -36.54
C ASP A 984 -5.87 32.61 -36.96
N ASN A 985 -6.95 32.13 -36.33
CA ASN A 985 -7.59 30.85 -36.64
C ASN A 985 -9.06 31.06 -36.99
N PHE A 986 -9.45 30.74 -38.23
CA PHE A 986 -10.78 30.99 -38.77
C PHE A 986 -11.81 29.93 -38.32
N ALA A 987 -11.44 28.65 -38.39
CA ALA A 987 -12.32 27.49 -38.22
C ALA A 987 -12.29 26.82 -36.83
N SER A 988 -11.40 27.25 -35.93
CA SER A 988 -11.16 26.60 -34.63
C SER A 988 -10.65 27.57 -33.58
N ILE A 989 -10.78 27.18 -32.31
CA ILE A 989 -10.15 27.86 -31.17
C ILE A 989 -8.96 27.03 -30.73
N VAL A 990 -7.77 27.62 -30.66
CA VAL A 990 -6.55 26.93 -30.26
C VAL A 990 -6.10 27.46 -28.91
N PHE A 991 -5.99 26.56 -27.94
CA PHE A 991 -5.44 26.80 -26.62
C PHE A 991 -4.08 26.12 -26.49
N ARG A 992 -3.24 26.65 -25.62
CA ARG A 992 -2.02 26.06 -25.12
C ARG A 992 -2.26 25.71 -23.66
N ALA A 993 -2.19 24.43 -23.31
CA ALA A 993 -2.16 24.01 -21.91
C ALA A 993 -0.72 24.04 -21.41
N LEU A 994 -0.46 24.82 -20.37
CA LEU A 994 0.83 24.94 -19.69
C LEU A 994 0.75 24.22 -18.34
N LEU A 995 1.54 23.17 -18.20
CA LEU A 995 1.74 22.41 -16.97
C LEU A 995 3.09 22.83 -16.39
N THR A 996 3.07 23.57 -15.27
CA THR A 996 4.29 24.04 -14.61
C THR A 996 4.71 23.02 -13.57
N ILE A 997 5.82 22.35 -13.79
CA ILE A 997 6.42 21.47 -12.77
C ILE A 997 7.34 22.34 -11.92
N THR A 998 7.08 22.37 -10.61
CA THR A 998 7.99 23.03 -9.65
C THR A 998 8.90 22.00 -9.01
N SER A 999 10.14 21.89 -9.50
CA SER A 999 11.29 21.31 -8.78
C SER A 999 12.38 22.37 -8.63
N LYS A 1000 13.07 22.40 -7.48
CA LYS A 1000 14.09 23.40 -7.10
C LYS A 1000 15.51 23.06 -7.58
N THR A 1001 15.76 21.94 -8.24
CA THR A 1001 17.11 21.55 -8.67
C THR A 1001 17.18 21.47 -10.19
N ARG A 1002 17.93 22.41 -10.76
CA ARG A 1002 18.07 22.73 -12.19
C ARG A 1002 18.55 21.58 -13.09
N PRO A 1003 18.37 21.72 -14.43
CA PRO A 1003 18.06 22.99 -15.12
C PRO A 1003 16.71 22.96 -15.88
N ALA A 1004 15.74 23.86 -15.68
CA ALA A 1004 15.66 25.16 -15.00
C ALA A 1004 14.27 25.36 -14.34
N PRO A 1005 14.12 26.19 -13.29
CA PRO A 1005 12.81 26.43 -12.67
C PRO A 1005 11.89 27.12 -13.67
N GLY A 1006 10.69 26.57 -13.84
CA GLY A 1006 9.71 27.10 -14.78
C GLY A 1006 9.67 26.40 -16.14
N GLU A 1007 10.15 25.16 -16.26
CA GLU A 1007 9.87 24.38 -17.46
C GLU A 1007 8.38 24.02 -17.52
N LYS A 1008 7.69 24.59 -18.52
CA LYS A 1008 6.26 24.43 -18.73
C LYS A 1008 6.05 23.30 -19.73
N LEU A 1009 5.54 22.13 -19.32
CA LEU A 1009 4.97 21.18 -20.28
C LEU A 1009 3.89 21.90 -21.07
N SER A 1010 3.99 21.90 -22.39
CA SER A 1010 3.14 22.69 -23.27
C SER A 1010 2.43 21.75 -24.22
N PHE A 1011 1.11 21.84 -24.29
CA PHE A 1011 0.27 21.08 -25.20
C PHE A 1011 -0.58 22.04 -26.01
N ILE A 1012 -0.81 21.75 -27.28
CA ILE A 1012 -1.71 22.54 -28.11
C ILE A 1012 -3.06 21.82 -28.19
N ILE A 1013 -4.11 22.48 -27.71
CA ILE A 1013 -5.48 21.98 -27.73
C ILE A 1013 -6.25 22.76 -28.79
N LYS A 1014 -6.65 22.10 -29.87
CA LYS A 1014 -7.54 22.68 -30.88
C LYS A 1014 -8.96 22.24 -30.58
N VAL A 1015 -9.91 23.16 -30.51
CA VAL A 1015 -11.32 22.91 -30.17
C VAL A 1015 -12.23 23.55 -31.21
N LYS A 1016 -13.34 22.87 -31.57
CA LYS A 1016 -14.40 23.47 -32.40
C LYS A 1016 -15.02 24.68 -31.68
N PRO A 1017 -15.34 25.80 -32.37
CA PRO A 1017 -15.92 26.97 -31.72
C PRO A 1017 -17.23 26.65 -30.98
N PHE A 1018 -17.28 26.92 -29.68
CA PHE A 1018 -18.42 26.54 -28.82
C PHE A 1018 -19.24 27.73 -28.27
N GLN A 1019 -18.69 28.95 -28.28
CA GLN A 1019 -19.38 30.18 -27.89
C GLN A 1019 -20.32 30.69 -28.99
N GLU A 1020 -21.46 31.26 -28.63
CA GLU A 1020 -22.42 31.84 -29.59
C GLU A 1020 -21.82 33.01 -30.36
N GLY A 1021 -22.02 33.02 -31.68
CA GLY A 1021 -21.49 34.03 -32.59
C GLY A 1021 -21.19 33.48 -33.99
N LEU A 1022 -20.78 34.39 -34.89
CA LEU A 1022 -20.62 34.13 -36.34
C LEU A 1022 -19.77 32.88 -36.68
N LYS A 1023 -18.71 32.60 -35.90
CA LYS A 1023 -17.85 31.42 -36.12
C LYS A 1023 -18.55 30.08 -35.82
N LYS A 1024 -19.43 30.03 -34.81
CA LYS A 1024 -20.19 28.82 -34.48
C LYS A 1024 -21.32 28.60 -35.48
N GLU A 1025 -21.99 29.68 -35.92
CA GLU A 1025 -23.03 29.61 -36.96
C GLU A 1025 -22.47 29.17 -38.33
N MET A 1026 -21.27 29.65 -38.72
CA MET A 1026 -20.65 29.26 -39.99
C MET A 1026 -20.07 27.84 -40.01
N MET A 1027 -19.67 27.31 -38.83
CA MET A 1027 -18.95 26.03 -38.71
C MET A 1027 -19.78 24.89 -38.08
N GLY A 1028 -21.03 25.17 -37.68
CA GLY A 1028 -21.90 24.22 -36.97
C GLY A 1028 -22.15 22.92 -37.74
N ASP A 1029 -22.43 23.04 -39.03
CA ASP A 1029 -22.92 21.95 -39.90
C ASP A 1029 -21.86 21.37 -40.88
N ILE A 1030 -20.60 21.80 -40.78
CA ILE A 1030 -19.53 21.37 -41.71
C ILE A 1030 -18.60 20.35 -41.02
N PRO A 1031 -18.39 19.13 -41.56
CA PRO A 1031 -17.61 18.06 -40.93
C PRO A 1031 -16.08 18.22 -41.08
N LEU A 1032 -15.60 19.46 -41.10
CA LEU A 1032 -14.16 19.78 -41.27
C LEU A 1032 -13.30 19.22 -40.14
N PHE A 1033 -13.80 19.28 -38.90
CA PHE A 1033 -13.05 18.85 -37.71
C PHE A 1033 -12.92 17.32 -37.62
N GLU A 1034 -13.95 16.58 -38.04
CA GLU A 1034 -13.93 15.11 -38.13
C GLU A 1034 -12.93 14.63 -39.18
N THR A 1035 -12.90 15.29 -40.34
CA THR A 1035 -11.94 15.00 -41.43
C THR A 1035 -10.51 15.29 -40.98
N GLU A 1036 -10.29 16.38 -40.23
CA GLU A 1036 -8.98 16.75 -39.69
C GLU A 1036 -8.49 15.74 -38.64
N ILE A 1037 -9.37 15.30 -37.73
CA ILE A 1037 -9.06 14.21 -36.77
C ILE A 1037 -8.65 12.95 -37.51
N GLU A 1038 -9.38 12.56 -38.56
CA GLU A 1038 -9.07 11.37 -39.35
C GLU A 1038 -7.72 11.47 -40.08
N MET A 1039 -7.36 12.66 -40.56
CA MET A 1039 -6.08 12.92 -41.22
C MET A 1039 -4.89 12.73 -40.29
N TYR A 1040 -4.98 13.22 -39.05
CA TYR A 1040 -3.90 13.05 -38.06
C TYR A 1040 -3.90 11.67 -37.37
N THR A 1041 -5.05 11.01 -37.24
CA THR A 1041 -5.15 9.71 -36.53
C THR A 1041 -4.94 8.51 -37.45
N LYS A 1042 -5.20 8.63 -38.76
CA LYS A 1042 -5.09 7.51 -39.71
C LYS A 1042 -4.12 7.78 -40.85
N VAL A 1043 -4.24 8.94 -41.51
CA VAL A 1043 -3.52 9.21 -42.77
C VAL A 1043 -2.05 9.56 -42.53
N LEU A 1044 -1.76 10.51 -41.64
CA LEU A 1044 -0.39 10.95 -41.35
C LEU A 1044 0.47 9.88 -40.68
N PRO A 1045 -0.04 9.06 -39.73
CA PRO A 1045 0.71 7.92 -39.21
C PRO A 1045 1.04 6.90 -40.28
N GLU A 1046 0.12 6.65 -41.22
CA GLU A 1046 0.39 5.74 -42.35
C GLU A 1046 1.39 6.34 -43.34
N MET A 1047 1.35 7.66 -43.57
CA MET A 1047 2.38 8.35 -44.36
C MET A 1047 3.75 8.31 -43.68
N GLN A 1048 3.83 8.50 -42.36
CA GLN A 1048 5.07 8.38 -41.58
C GLN A 1048 5.59 6.93 -41.62
N ARG A 1049 4.70 5.93 -41.57
CA ARG A 1049 5.03 4.50 -41.75
C ARG A 1049 5.59 4.20 -43.15
N LEU A 1050 5.03 4.82 -44.19
CA LEU A 1050 5.53 4.68 -45.56
C LEU A 1050 6.88 5.41 -45.77
N LEU A 1051 7.05 6.60 -45.19
CA LEU A 1051 8.31 7.37 -45.27
C LEU A 1051 9.46 6.69 -44.51
N SER A 1052 9.19 6.17 -43.31
CA SER A 1052 10.17 5.40 -42.53
C SER A 1052 10.64 4.12 -43.24
N GLN A 1053 9.81 3.52 -44.12
CA GLN A 1053 10.22 2.40 -44.99
C GLN A 1053 11.16 2.82 -46.11
N THR A 1054 11.22 4.12 -46.44
CA THR A 1054 12.16 4.68 -47.41
C THR A 1054 13.48 5.17 -46.79
N GLY A 1055 13.63 5.04 -45.48
CA GLY A 1055 14.80 5.50 -44.73
C GLY A 1055 14.76 6.98 -44.33
N ASP A 1056 13.62 7.65 -44.54
CA ASP A 1056 13.43 9.05 -44.17
C ASP A 1056 12.90 9.14 -42.72
N SER A 1057 13.66 9.84 -41.86
CA SER A 1057 13.36 10.00 -40.43
C SER A 1057 12.71 11.33 -40.08
N ASP A 1058 12.42 12.18 -41.08
CA ASP A 1058 11.80 13.48 -40.83
C ASP A 1058 10.36 13.31 -40.31
N VAL A 1059 10.07 13.96 -39.18
CA VAL A 1059 8.75 13.95 -38.55
C VAL A 1059 7.83 14.90 -39.32
N ILE A 1060 6.85 14.36 -40.04
CA ILE A 1060 5.97 15.15 -40.93
C ILE A 1060 4.77 15.79 -40.23
N ALA A 1061 4.49 15.41 -38.97
CA ALA A 1061 3.42 16.01 -38.16
C ALA A 1061 3.65 15.82 -36.65
N PRO A 1062 3.17 16.73 -35.80
CA PRO A 1062 3.18 16.55 -34.35
C PRO A 1062 2.29 15.39 -33.92
N SER A 1063 2.73 14.63 -32.91
CA SER A 1063 1.99 13.50 -32.36
C SER A 1063 0.67 13.96 -31.73
N ILE A 1064 -0.43 13.29 -32.10
CA ILE A 1064 -1.69 13.42 -31.35
C ILE A 1064 -1.55 12.67 -30.04
N ILE A 1065 -1.81 13.39 -28.95
CA ILE A 1065 -1.85 12.84 -27.60
C ILE A 1065 -3.25 12.30 -27.32
N HIS A 1066 -4.29 13.03 -27.74
CA HIS A 1066 -5.67 12.64 -27.54
C HIS A 1066 -6.62 13.42 -28.48
N SER A 1067 -7.78 12.84 -28.79
CA SER A 1067 -8.87 13.53 -29.51
C SER A 1067 -10.22 12.99 -29.04
N GLY A 1068 -11.27 13.80 -29.19
CA GLY A 1068 -12.62 13.44 -28.78
C GLY A 1068 -13.68 14.16 -29.61
N PHE A 1069 -14.88 13.60 -29.63
CA PHE A 1069 -16.07 14.17 -30.28
C PHE A 1069 -17.05 14.63 -29.20
N ASN A 1070 -17.64 15.82 -29.39
CA ASN A 1070 -18.68 16.42 -28.53
C ASN A 1070 -18.24 16.93 -27.12
N PRO A 1071 -17.62 18.13 -27.00
CA PRO A 1071 -17.23 19.02 -28.11
C PRO A 1071 -16.01 18.47 -28.84
N ASP A 1072 -15.90 18.75 -30.14
CA ASP A 1072 -14.81 18.18 -30.96
C ASP A 1072 -13.47 18.86 -30.62
N TYR A 1073 -12.47 18.07 -30.23
CA TYR A 1073 -11.13 18.57 -29.88
C TYR A 1073 -9.99 17.62 -30.29
N VAL A 1074 -8.79 18.20 -30.45
CA VAL A 1074 -7.53 17.49 -30.69
C VAL A 1074 -6.41 18.09 -29.85
N ILE A 1075 -5.60 17.23 -29.23
CA ILE A 1075 -4.45 17.61 -28.40
C ILE A 1075 -3.16 17.16 -29.09
N PHE A 1076 -2.23 18.10 -29.30
CA PHE A 1076 -0.92 17.90 -29.92
C PHE A 1076 0.23 18.10 -28.92
N GLU A 1077 1.34 17.43 -29.19
CA GLU A 1077 2.65 17.73 -28.59
C GLU A 1077 3.21 19.10 -29.07
N ASP A 1078 3.82 19.89 -28.16
CA ASP A 1078 4.40 21.19 -28.50
C ASP A 1078 5.90 21.07 -28.84
N ILE A 1079 6.21 21.10 -30.13
CA ILE A 1079 7.54 20.83 -30.71
C ILE A 1079 8.55 21.99 -30.58
N SER A 1080 8.20 23.10 -29.91
CA SER A 1080 9.03 24.32 -29.87
C SER A 1080 10.22 24.28 -28.89
N LYS A 1081 10.65 23.11 -28.39
CA LYS A 1081 11.44 23.00 -27.14
C LYS A 1081 12.88 22.47 -27.20
N TYR A 1082 13.43 22.08 -28.35
CA TYR A 1082 14.78 21.48 -28.38
C TYR A 1082 15.93 22.53 -28.32
N GLY A 1083 16.67 22.63 -27.19
CA GLY A 1083 17.92 23.43 -27.08
C GLY A 1083 18.63 23.53 -25.69
N TYR A 1084 19.68 22.72 -25.47
CA TYR A 1084 20.98 22.83 -24.74
C TYR A 1084 21.28 23.55 -23.35
N ILE A 1085 21.91 22.76 -22.42
CA ILE A 1085 23.19 22.88 -21.60
C ILE A 1085 23.34 23.65 -20.24
N ALA A 1086 23.75 22.87 -19.19
CA ALA A 1086 24.77 22.98 -18.08
C ALA A 1086 24.64 23.73 -16.70
N LYS A 1087 24.89 22.91 -15.63
CA LYS A 1087 25.95 22.88 -14.55
C LYS A 1087 25.93 23.63 -13.17
N HIS A 1088 26.28 22.80 -12.14
CA HIS A 1088 27.08 22.94 -10.88
C HIS A 1088 26.55 23.75 -9.67
N ASP A 1089 26.84 23.50 -8.37
CA ASP A 1089 27.50 22.46 -7.53
C ASP A 1089 27.30 22.80 -6.03
N ALA A 1090 27.40 21.83 -5.08
CA ALA A 1090 28.27 21.90 -3.86
C ALA A 1090 28.05 20.75 -2.82
N LEU A 1091 29.15 20.03 -2.52
CA LEU A 1091 29.52 19.13 -1.40
C LEU A 1091 28.71 17.84 -1.15
N ASP A 1092 29.43 16.71 -1.13
CA ASP A 1092 29.08 15.51 -1.89
C ASP A 1092 28.93 14.26 -1.00
N TYR A 1093 27.68 13.98 -0.59
CA TYR A 1093 27.24 12.62 -0.23
C TYR A 1093 26.74 11.85 -1.47
N ASN A 1094 26.87 12.40 -2.69
CA ASN A 1094 26.34 11.85 -3.95
C ASN A 1094 27.21 10.72 -4.52
N ASN A 1095 28.10 10.11 -3.73
CA ASN A 1095 28.87 8.93 -4.13
C ASN A 1095 28.49 7.71 -3.29
N THR A 1096 27.20 7.57 -2.98
CA THR A 1096 26.68 6.34 -2.37
C THR A 1096 26.41 5.33 -3.48
N LEU A 1097 27.33 4.39 -3.67
CA LEU A 1097 27.16 3.33 -4.65
C LEU A 1097 26.38 2.17 -4.04
N LYS A 1098 25.27 1.79 -4.69
CA LYS A 1098 24.52 0.59 -4.31
C LYS A 1098 25.30 -0.63 -4.73
N ILE A 1099 25.43 -1.58 -3.82
CA ILE A 1099 26.08 -2.87 -4.02
C ILE A 1099 25.11 -3.99 -3.68
N ASP A 1100 25.44 -5.20 -4.13
CA ASP A 1100 24.73 -6.42 -3.78
C ASP A 1100 23.26 -6.50 -4.25
N PHE A 1101 23.07 -6.67 -5.56
CA PHE A 1101 21.74 -6.70 -6.19
C PHE A 1101 21.08 -8.09 -6.24
N GLN A 1102 21.59 -9.03 -5.45
CA GLN A 1102 21.25 -10.45 -5.45
C GLN A 1102 19.77 -10.76 -5.23
N ILE A 1103 19.06 -9.88 -4.51
CA ILE A 1103 17.64 -10.06 -4.16
C ILE A 1103 16.71 -9.04 -4.84
N SER A 1104 17.22 -8.22 -5.77
CA SER A 1104 16.43 -7.15 -6.41
C SER A 1104 15.21 -7.69 -7.16
N PHE A 1105 14.03 -7.09 -6.96
CA PHE A 1105 12.82 -7.43 -7.71
C PHE A 1105 11.91 -6.21 -7.91
N TRP A 1106 10.93 -6.35 -8.79
CA TRP A 1106 9.91 -5.32 -9.03
C TRP A 1106 8.74 -5.50 -8.04
N GLY A 1107 8.50 -4.50 -7.17
CA GLY A 1107 7.48 -4.54 -6.11
C GLY A 1107 7.08 -3.15 -5.59
N THR A 1108 6.32 -3.10 -4.49
CA THR A 1108 5.96 -1.83 -3.83
C THR A 1108 7.19 -1.16 -3.23
N PRO A 1109 7.36 0.18 -3.35
CA PRO A 1109 8.47 0.90 -2.74
C PRO A 1109 8.44 0.84 -1.20
N ALA A 1110 7.30 0.47 -0.60
CA ALA A 1110 7.20 0.28 0.85
C ALA A 1110 8.22 -0.76 1.37
N ILE A 1111 8.57 -1.78 0.58
CA ILE A 1111 9.57 -2.78 0.98
C ILE A 1111 10.94 -2.12 1.14
N ASP A 1112 11.43 -1.44 0.10
CA ASP A 1112 12.73 -0.77 0.13
C ASP A 1112 12.78 0.34 1.18
N LEU A 1113 11.68 1.09 1.36
CA LEU A 1113 11.58 2.14 2.36
C LEU A 1113 11.56 1.59 3.79
N TYR A 1114 10.89 0.46 4.05
CA TYR A 1114 10.98 -0.20 5.35
C TYR A 1114 12.35 -0.83 5.59
N TYR A 1115 13.02 -1.39 4.57
CA TYR A 1115 14.43 -1.78 4.70
C TYR A 1115 15.31 -0.56 5.01
N LEU A 1116 15.11 0.58 4.33
CA LEU A 1116 15.82 1.82 4.66
C LEU A 1116 15.60 2.22 6.12
N PHE A 1117 14.36 2.25 6.60
CA PHE A 1117 14.06 2.70 7.96
C PHE A 1117 14.55 1.73 9.04
N TYR A 1118 14.48 0.42 8.81
CA TYR A 1118 14.71 -0.60 9.83
C TYR A 1118 16.07 -1.32 9.73
N ALA A 1119 16.72 -1.31 8.57
CA ALA A 1119 18.06 -1.91 8.38
C ALA A 1119 19.19 -0.88 8.24
N ILE A 1120 18.90 0.34 7.78
CA ILE A 1120 19.93 1.34 7.44
C ILE A 1120 19.86 2.58 8.33
N ALA A 1121 18.66 3.14 8.53
CA ALA A 1121 18.49 4.42 9.20
C ALA A 1121 18.88 4.34 10.68
N SER A 1122 19.63 5.35 11.13
CA SER A 1122 19.86 5.61 12.56
C SER A 1122 18.54 5.90 13.28
N ASN A 1123 18.54 5.83 14.61
CA ASN A 1123 17.36 6.12 15.41
C ASN A 1123 16.82 7.53 15.15
N GLU A 1124 17.70 8.53 15.09
CA GLU A 1124 17.33 9.92 14.79
C GLU A 1124 16.70 10.06 13.39
N ALA A 1125 17.28 9.38 12.40
CA ALA A 1125 16.75 9.38 11.03
C ALA A 1125 15.39 8.68 10.94
N ARG A 1126 15.19 7.59 11.70
CA ARG A 1126 13.93 6.85 11.79
C ARG A 1126 12.82 7.67 12.45
N GLU A 1127 13.13 8.46 13.47
CA GLU A 1127 12.18 9.41 14.08
C GLU A 1127 11.75 10.50 13.10
N ARG A 1128 12.65 10.86 12.17
CA ARG A 1128 12.39 11.80 11.08
C ARG A 1128 11.99 11.12 9.78
N GLN A 1129 11.38 9.93 9.84
CA GLN A 1129 10.97 9.15 8.67
C GLN A 1129 10.11 9.95 7.67
N HIS A 1130 9.26 10.88 8.13
CA HIS A 1130 8.44 11.71 7.24
C HIS A 1130 9.30 12.71 6.44
N ASP A 1131 10.39 13.21 7.02
CA ASP A 1131 11.36 14.07 6.34
C ASP A 1131 12.08 13.27 5.25
N LEU A 1132 12.53 12.06 5.59
CA LEU A 1132 13.17 11.15 4.64
C LEU A 1132 12.24 10.76 3.50
N LEU A 1133 10.96 10.50 3.82
CA LEU A 1133 9.96 10.16 2.82
C LEU A 1133 9.69 11.32 1.87
N ARG A 1134 9.65 12.55 2.37
CA ARG A 1134 9.55 13.76 1.54
C ARG A 1134 10.78 13.91 0.64
N VAL A 1135 11.99 13.77 1.18
CA VAL A 1135 13.23 13.84 0.37
C VAL A 1135 13.23 12.78 -0.73
N TYR A 1136 12.83 11.55 -0.41
CA TYR A 1136 12.66 10.48 -1.39
C TYR A 1136 11.62 10.85 -2.45
N HIS A 1137 10.44 11.31 -2.03
CA HIS A 1137 9.32 11.67 -2.91
C HIS A 1137 9.68 12.83 -3.85
N ASP A 1138 10.29 13.89 -3.33
CA ASP A 1138 10.72 15.07 -4.09
C ASP A 1138 11.74 14.68 -5.16
N LYS A 1139 12.77 13.90 -4.77
CA LYS A 1139 13.79 13.42 -5.73
C LYS A 1139 13.19 12.45 -6.74
N PHE A 1140 12.29 11.56 -6.32
CA PHE A 1140 11.59 10.62 -7.20
C PHE A 1140 10.73 11.36 -8.23
N CYS A 1141 9.92 12.34 -7.81
CA CYS A 1141 9.08 13.13 -8.70
C CYS A 1141 9.90 14.04 -9.60
N SER A 1142 10.96 14.66 -9.09
CA SER A 1142 11.88 15.47 -9.91
C SER A 1142 12.50 14.61 -11.00
N LEU A 1143 13.06 13.43 -10.66
CA LEU A 1143 13.68 12.55 -11.62
C LEU A 1143 12.70 12.07 -12.70
N LEU A 1144 11.48 11.69 -12.30
CA LEU A 1144 10.44 11.33 -13.27
C LEU A 1144 10.08 12.49 -14.20
N SER A 1145 9.99 13.70 -13.65
CA SER A 1145 9.75 14.91 -14.43
C SER A 1145 10.87 15.17 -15.43
N ASP A 1146 12.13 15.15 -14.96
CA ASP A 1146 13.30 15.41 -15.78
C ASP A 1146 13.41 14.39 -16.93
N LEU A 1147 13.03 13.14 -16.68
CA LEU A 1147 12.94 12.06 -17.67
C LEU A 1147 11.73 12.16 -18.62
N GLY A 1148 10.85 13.15 -18.46
CA GLY A 1148 9.66 13.32 -19.29
C GLY A 1148 8.56 12.29 -19.06
N TYR A 1149 8.41 11.77 -17.83
CA TYR A 1149 7.40 10.77 -17.50
C TYR A 1149 5.97 11.32 -17.67
N LEU A 1150 5.17 10.67 -18.51
CA LEU A 1150 3.87 11.19 -18.97
C LEU A 1150 2.69 10.87 -18.04
N LYS A 1151 2.84 9.95 -17.09
CA LYS A 1151 1.77 9.59 -16.14
C LYS A 1151 1.86 10.47 -14.89
N LYS A 1152 0.72 10.60 -14.18
CA LYS A 1152 0.68 11.31 -12.90
C LYS A 1152 1.64 10.63 -11.90
N PRO A 1153 2.65 11.34 -11.37
CA PRO A 1153 3.48 10.79 -10.31
C PRO A 1153 2.65 10.63 -9.02
N PRO A 1154 3.00 9.68 -8.14
CA PRO A 1154 2.34 9.55 -6.85
C PRO A 1154 2.50 10.84 -6.05
N SER A 1155 1.47 11.27 -5.33
CA SER A 1155 1.62 12.33 -4.33
C SER A 1155 2.32 11.79 -3.08
N LEU A 1156 2.88 12.69 -2.25
CA LEU A 1156 3.47 12.29 -0.96
C LEU A 1156 2.42 11.58 -0.09
N LEU A 1157 1.16 12.03 -0.15
CA LEU A 1157 0.04 11.38 0.51
C LEU A 1157 -0.20 9.95 -0.02
N ASP A 1158 -0.15 9.74 -1.34
CA ASP A 1158 -0.28 8.39 -1.92
C ASP A 1158 0.81 7.45 -1.39
N LEU A 1159 2.03 7.97 -1.23
CA LEU A 1159 3.15 7.21 -0.67
C LEU A 1159 2.95 6.89 0.82
N HIS A 1160 2.47 7.84 1.64
CA HIS A 1160 2.11 7.58 3.04
C HIS A 1160 1.02 6.53 3.17
N ILE A 1161 -0.03 6.60 2.33
CA ILE A 1161 -1.11 5.61 2.29
C ILE A 1161 -0.55 4.23 1.90
N GLU A 1162 0.37 4.18 0.94
CA GLU A 1162 1.00 2.94 0.49
C GLU A 1162 1.81 2.27 1.61
N LEU A 1163 2.58 3.04 2.40
CA LEU A 1163 3.29 2.51 3.57
C LEU A 1163 2.31 2.00 4.63
N LEU A 1164 1.29 2.79 5.00
CA LEU A 1164 0.29 2.38 6.00
C LEU A 1164 -0.47 1.11 5.60
N ARG A 1165 -0.82 0.95 4.31
CA ARG A 1165 -1.44 -0.28 3.77
C ARG A 1165 -0.55 -1.52 3.95
N HIS A 1166 0.75 -1.33 3.91
CA HIS A 1166 1.75 -2.38 4.11
C HIS A 1166 2.34 -2.35 5.53
N GLY A 1167 1.70 -1.68 6.50
CA GLY A 1167 2.23 -1.51 7.85
C GLY A 1167 2.45 -2.82 8.63
N ILE A 1168 1.84 -3.94 8.22
CA ILE A 1168 2.20 -5.28 8.74
C ILE A 1168 3.67 -5.62 8.47
N LEU A 1169 4.21 -5.18 7.33
CA LEU A 1169 5.63 -5.32 7.01
C LEU A 1169 6.46 -4.50 7.98
N GLU A 1170 5.97 -3.34 8.43
CA GLU A 1170 6.65 -2.53 9.43
C GLU A 1170 6.78 -3.27 10.77
N VAL A 1171 5.69 -3.86 11.25
CA VAL A 1171 5.69 -4.65 12.50
C VAL A 1171 6.57 -5.89 12.34
N PHE A 1172 6.50 -6.58 11.19
CA PHE A 1172 7.36 -7.71 10.87
C PHE A 1172 8.85 -7.33 10.81
N MET A 1173 9.19 -6.22 10.14
CA MET A 1173 10.56 -5.74 10.05
C MET A 1173 11.10 -5.35 11.43
N ALA A 1174 10.31 -4.66 12.24
CA ALA A 1174 10.69 -4.30 13.61
C ALA A 1174 10.84 -5.52 14.53
N SER A 1175 9.99 -6.53 14.37
CA SER A 1175 9.95 -7.70 15.28
C SER A 1175 10.92 -8.81 14.86
N CYS A 1176 11.12 -9.04 13.55
CA CYS A 1176 11.84 -10.22 13.06
C CYS A 1176 13.18 -9.87 12.39
N PHE A 1177 13.30 -8.72 11.71
CA PHE A 1177 14.51 -8.37 10.95
C PHE A 1177 15.42 -7.37 11.66
N LEU A 1178 14.87 -6.32 12.27
CA LEU A 1178 15.62 -5.31 13.02
C LEU A 1178 16.55 -5.95 14.07
N PRO A 1179 16.13 -6.96 14.87
CA PRO A 1179 17.01 -7.61 15.85
C PRO A 1179 18.27 -8.24 15.21
N ILE A 1180 18.18 -8.74 13.97
CA ILE A 1180 19.31 -9.38 13.27
C ILE A 1180 20.47 -8.39 13.10
N PHE A 1181 20.18 -7.09 12.91
CA PHE A 1181 21.22 -6.06 12.75
C PHE A 1181 21.91 -5.65 14.06
N PHE A 1182 21.42 -6.13 15.21
CA PHE A 1182 22.10 -6.01 16.50
C PHE A 1182 22.95 -7.23 16.82
N ILE A 1183 22.97 -8.26 15.96
CA ILE A 1183 23.83 -9.43 16.12
C ILE A 1183 25.28 -9.04 15.87
N ASN A 1184 26.10 -9.13 16.91
CA ASN A 1184 27.54 -9.19 16.75
C ASN A 1184 27.95 -10.63 16.41
N PHE A 1185 28.07 -10.95 15.12
CA PHE A 1185 28.40 -12.30 14.68
C PHE A 1185 29.75 -12.81 15.20
N ALA A 1186 30.71 -11.92 15.50
CA ALA A 1186 31.99 -12.30 16.08
C ALA A 1186 31.84 -12.75 17.54
N GLU A 1187 31.05 -12.03 18.33
CA GLU A 1187 30.72 -12.37 19.72
C GLU A 1187 29.86 -13.63 19.81
N PHE A 1188 28.86 -13.76 18.94
CA PHE A 1188 28.10 -15.00 18.76
C PHE A 1188 29.03 -16.18 18.47
N ALA A 1189 29.97 -16.03 17.53
CA ALA A 1189 30.93 -17.08 17.18
C ALA A 1189 31.90 -17.42 18.34
N GLU A 1190 32.16 -16.48 19.27
CA GLU A 1190 32.93 -16.78 20.49
C GLU A 1190 32.12 -17.50 21.56
N GLU A 1191 30.87 -17.07 21.81
CA GLU A 1191 29.96 -17.77 22.74
C GLU A 1191 29.66 -19.21 22.29
N MET A 1192 29.60 -19.44 20.98
CA MET A 1192 29.41 -20.77 20.39
C MET A 1192 30.57 -21.74 20.64
N LYS A 1193 31.78 -21.25 20.99
CA LYS A 1193 32.94 -22.12 21.27
C LYS A 1193 32.77 -22.96 22.53
N ASP A 1194 31.92 -22.51 23.47
CA ASP A 1194 31.76 -23.11 24.80
C ASP A 1194 30.45 -23.90 24.94
N LEU A 1195 29.58 -23.90 23.92
CA LEU A 1195 28.25 -24.48 23.96
C LEU A 1195 28.19 -25.83 23.21
N ASN A 1196 27.83 -26.90 23.93
CA ASN A 1196 27.63 -28.25 23.37
C ASN A 1196 26.15 -28.46 22.96
N VAL A 1197 25.58 -27.49 22.23
CA VAL A 1197 24.18 -27.50 21.74
C VAL A 1197 24.15 -27.33 20.22
N ASP A 1198 23.06 -27.77 19.61
CA ASP A 1198 22.77 -27.60 18.19
C ASP A 1198 22.86 -26.12 17.74
N GLU A 1199 23.39 -25.88 16.54
CA GLU A 1199 23.68 -24.54 16.02
C GLU A 1199 22.41 -23.68 15.89
N TRP A 1200 21.27 -24.28 15.53
CA TRP A 1200 20.00 -23.57 15.43
C TRP A 1200 19.40 -23.22 16.79
N GLU A 1201 19.55 -24.11 17.77
CA GLU A 1201 19.12 -23.83 19.14
C GLU A 1201 19.96 -22.73 19.77
N ALA A 1202 21.27 -22.72 19.54
CA ALA A 1202 22.15 -21.67 20.02
C ALA A 1202 21.90 -20.32 19.31
N MET A 1203 21.63 -20.32 17.99
CA MET A 1203 21.18 -19.13 17.26
C MET A 1203 19.88 -18.56 17.85
N ARG A 1204 18.89 -19.42 18.18
CA ARG A 1204 17.64 -18.99 18.82
C ARG A 1204 17.86 -18.42 20.23
N GLN A 1205 18.74 -19.03 21.02
CA GLN A 1205 19.09 -18.51 22.34
C GLN A 1205 19.80 -17.15 22.24
N PHE A 1206 20.69 -16.98 21.28
CA PHE A 1206 21.37 -15.71 21.04
C PHE A 1206 20.39 -14.64 20.55
N GLN A 1207 19.51 -14.96 19.60
CA GLN A 1207 18.46 -14.05 19.14
C GLN A 1207 17.59 -13.53 20.30
N LYS A 1208 17.22 -14.38 21.26
CA LYS A 1208 16.45 -13.96 22.45
C LYS A 1208 17.18 -12.93 23.32
N LYS A 1209 18.52 -12.98 23.42
CA LYS A 1209 19.30 -11.99 24.19
C LYS A 1209 19.19 -10.60 23.59
N ILE A 1210 19.10 -10.48 22.27
CA ILE A 1210 19.03 -9.19 21.55
C ILE A 1210 17.81 -8.37 21.97
N TYR A 1211 16.67 -9.03 22.21
CA TYR A 1211 15.45 -8.33 22.64
C TYR A 1211 15.61 -7.67 24.01
N GLN A 1212 16.57 -8.14 24.82
CA GLN A 1212 16.90 -7.62 26.15
C GLN A 1212 17.95 -6.49 26.09
N GLU A 1213 18.57 -6.24 24.94
CA GLU A 1213 19.57 -5.18 24.79
C GLU A 1213 18.95 -3.80 24.90
N GLU A 1214 19.56 -2.93 25.72
CA GLU A 1214 19.02 -1.60 26.03
C GLU A 1214 18.89 -0.71 24.77
N ASN A 1215 19.80 -0.86 23.81
CA ASN A 1215 19.75 -0.14 22.55
C ASN A 1215 18.57 -0.56 21.67
N PHE A 1216 18.27 -1.85 21.61
CA PHE A 1216 17.11 -2.36 20.88
C PHE A 1216 15.82 -1.97 21.58
N LYS A 1217 15.76 -2.10 22.91
CA LYS A 1217 14.63 -1.70 23.73
C LYS A 1217 14.25 -0.23 23.53
N ASN A 1218 15.21 0.70 23.60
CA ASN A 1218 14.96 2.14 23.40
C ASN A 1218 14.31 2.48 22.04
N ILE A 1219 14.63 1.70 21.01
CA ILE A 1219 14.06 1.85 19.67
C ILE A 1219 12.64 1.31 19.63
N ILE A 1220 12.48 0.08 20.12
CA ILE A 1220 11.21 -0.63 20.11
C ILE A 1220 10.15 0.07 20.97
N GLU A 1221 10.50 0.63 22.13
CA GLU A 1221 9.55 1.36 23.00
C GLU A 1221 8.81 2.46 22.21
N LYS A 1222 9.53 3.26 21.44
CA LYS A 1222 8.94 4.33 20.61
C LYS A 1222 8.07 3.77 19.48
N LEU A 1223 8.52 2.69 18.85
CA LEU A 1223 7.80 2.04 17.76
C LEU A 1223 6.52 1.36 18.21
N LEU A 1224 6.50 0.74 19.39
CA LEU A 1224 5.33 0.07 19.93
C LEU A 1224 4.18 1.05 20.18
N PHE A 1225 4.48 2.25 20.72
CA PHE A 1225 3.46 3.30 20.82
C PHE A 1225 2.98 3.75 19.45
N LYS A 1226 3.88 3.96 18.48
CA LYS A 1226 3.50 4.26 17.10
C LYS A 1226 2.56 3.18 16.53
N PHE A 1227 2.91 1.90 16.67
CA PHE A 1227 2.10 0.78 16.16
C PHE A 1227 0.74 0.69 16.86
N LEU A 1228 0.70 0.93 18.17
CA LEU A 1228 -0.54 1.00 18.93
C LEU A 1228 -1.44 2.14 18.40
N HIS A 1229 -0.89 3.34 18.25
CA HIS A 1229 -1.67 4.52 17.87
C HIS A 1229 -2.11 4.53 16.40
N THR A 1230 -1.33 3.90 15.52
CA THR A 1230 -1.69 3.72 14.11
C THR A 1230 -2.64 2.54 13.87
N GLY A 1231 -2.88 1.70 14.89
CA GLY A 1231 -3.74 0.52 14.80
C GLY A 1231 -3.06 -0.71 14.18
N LEU A 1232 -1.74 -0.68 13.99
CA LEU A 1232 -0.97 -1.80 13.45
C LEU A 1232 -0.88 -2.99 14.42
N LEU A 1233 -1.08 -2.77 15.73
CA LEU A 1233 -1.18 -3.86 16.70
C LEU A 1233 -2.61 -4.40 16.89
N ASP A 1234 -3.63 -3.73 16.34
CA ASP A 1234 -5.04 -4.14 16.47
C ASP A 1234 -5.48 -5.06 15.31
N MET A 1235 -4.51 -5.66 14.60
CA MET A 1235 -4.69 -6.42 13.37
C MET A 1235 -5.40 -7.76 13.51
#